data_AF-A0A117SGM5-F1
#
_entry.id   AF-A0A117SGM5-F1
#
_cell.length_a   1.000
_cell.length_b   1.000
_cell.length_c   1.000
_cell.angle_alpha   90.00
_cell.angle_beta   90.00
_cell.angle_gamma   90.00
#
_symmetry.space_group_name_H-M   'P 1'
#
loop_
_entity.id
_entity.type
_entity.pdbx_description
1 polymer ?
#
loop_
_entity_poly.entity_id
_entity_poly.type
_entity_poly.pdbx_seq_one_letter_code
_entity_poly.pdbx_strand_id
1 'polypeptide(L)'
;MSRNKIILSMIMTVIIATTGFVLIFNLISHPIKNKITLEQAGELKKGQYAENTEITHSLEKPAQSKVNPKYASEDTLTPADVSNRVVVKLSPGTNPEKVAQMVNAEIVRIGPLQFTTFALPANQMDTLVNKLRKSPGVLSVKPVRRFKTTVVKTMSVKPTDSLYPQQWGLSKADVQKAWDLGATGKGIIIAVVDTGVDLVHPDLKDNILSGYNAITGNEGSNSVQDRNGHGTHVSGIIAAELNGIGIVGVAYQAKILPIKSLTRAGEGSDDCIADGIVWATDHEAKIINLSLGSSSESDVLKEALQYSSDKGCLIVAAGGNKEADSTQTTISFPAADPHVLAITATNSNDQIAVFSLPGPQAALAAPGETIASDYWNGSSGYASLDGTSMASPFVAGVAALVWSVHPELNAQQIRIDLENSALDLDSIGRDNSYGFGRVNAYWAIRFADKSKPYPSPANLDWSGGIVQGGTANTSVSLNVPARSFGLDPNLGVTLSVEGTSGSSDLPTGILPIGDAISIQWSGSINKLLGLALTTLGDHPASDRVGYIFHWSGSRWILIGGGINAPTINAGITEPGIYRVGYTLLSKNQRIAGNDRTQTSIMISQHQFSNGTDTVILARSDDYSDALTGVPLAYKVHAPILLTPSSRLPVDVFTEIQRLAPKKIILLGGTVALSPTIEQQLQGSFSLERLGGVTRYETAALIASALGTIGQAIIVNGNNFPDAISIASTAAQHGMPILITDTKTMPEETDTIIRQLLISETIVGGGEAVVAQTIYNSLPNPTRLFGNDRYDTAVAILKAYPPQGSLLFIATGDNFPDALSGGVIAAINQTGLVLVPPFGPTLSEISVFKTWHGKSIYVFGGIVAVPQAVVQQIQGII
;
A
#
# COMPACT_ATOMS: atom_id res chain seq x y z
N MET A 1 30.31 53.32 29.33
CA MET A 1 29.87 54.54 30.04
C MET A 1 28.82 55.27 29.20
N SER A 2 27.97 56.10 29.82
CA SER A 2 27.16 57.18 29.18
C SER A 2 25.91 56.80 28.34
N ARG A 3 24.75 57.19 28.90
CA ARG A 3 23.56 57.81 28.26
C ARG A 3 22.45 57.00 27.52
N ASN A 4 21.24 57.55 27.70
CA ASN A 4 20.02 57.54 26.86
C ASN A 4 18.98 56.39 26.89
N LYS A 5 18.14 56.44 27.95
CA LYS A 5 16.66 56.67 27.91
C LYS A 5 15.73 55.93 26.91
N ILE A 6 14.69 55.27 27.49
CA ILE A 6 13.26 55.18 27.06
C ILE A 6 13.04 54.31 25.79
N ILE A 7 12.08 53.38 25.65
CA ILE A 7 10.63 53.21 25.99
C ILE A 7 10.46 51.83 26.69
N LEU A 8 9.73 51.57 27.78
CA LEU A 8 8.38 51.94 28.31
C LEU A 8 7.19 51.14 27.72
N SER A 9 6.90 49.97 28.31
CA SER A 9 5.54 49.42 28.43
C SER A 9 5.42 48.68 29.77
N MET A 10 4.25 48.72 30.42
CA MET A 10 4.04 48.29 31.81
C MET A 10 2.65 47.68 32.05
N ILE A 11 2.63 46.50 32.70
CA ILE A 11 1.67 46.13 33.78
C ILE A 11 0.19 45.89 33.33
N MET A 12 -0.65 44.99 33.88
CA MET A 12 -0.71 44.13 35.09
C MET A 12 -1.35 42.75 34.67
N THR A 13 -1.49 41.65 35.44
CA THR A 13 -1.65 41.43 36.90
C THR A 13 -1.17 40.04 37.39
N VAL A 14 -0.19 40.05 38.29
CA VAL A 14 -0.08 39.33 39.60
C VAL A 14 -0.99 38.11 39.92
N ILE A 15 -0.38 36.97 40.33
CA ILE A 15 -0.55 36.30 41.66
C ILE A 15 0.45 35.11 41.84
N ILE A 16 0.73 34.75 43.10
CA ILE A 16 1.88 33.97 43.60
C ILE A 16 1.58 32.46 43.80
N ALA A 17 2.51 31.56 43.41
CA ALA A 17 2.95 30.32 44.10
C ALA A 17 3.85 29.47 43.16
N THR A 18 5.14 29.15 43.39
CA THR A 18 5.74 28.17 44.34
C THR A 18 4.98 26.85 44.45
N THR A 19 5.52 25.65 44.19
CA THR A 19 6.82 25.14 43.65
C THR A 19 6.61 23.64 43.35
N GLY A 20 7.44 22.87 42.63
CA GLY A 20 8.75 23.10 41.98
C GLY A 20 9.53 21.77 41.92
N PHE A 21 10.30 21.48 40.84
CA PHE A 21 10.99 20.20 40.65
C PHE A 21 12.33 20.38 39.91
N VAL A 22 13.45 19.84 40.44
CA VAL A 22 14.80 19.96 39.86
C VAL A 22 15.61 18.68 40.11
N LEU A 23 15.98 17.96 39.04
CA LEU A 23 16.87 16.78 39.02
C LEU A 23 17.47 16.63 37.59
N ILE A 24 18.77 16.41 37.34
CA ILE A 24 19.97 16.60 38.19
C ILE A 24 20.92 17.56 37.41
N PHE A 25 22.18 17.35 37.01
CA PHE A 25 23.31 16.41 37.26
C PHE A 25 24.62 17.22 37.03
N ASN A 26 25.76 16.87 37.65
CA ASN A 26 27.00 17.65 37.52
C ASN A 26 28.29 16.81 37.66
N LEU A 27 29.33 17.21 36.93
CA LEU A 27 30.79 16.95 37.05
C LEU A 27 31.37 15.57 37.50
N ILE A 28 32.02 14.92 36.52
CA ILE A 28 33.39 14.34 36.53
C ILE A 28 34.15 14.23 37.88
N SER A 29 34.67 13.03 38.21
CA SER A 29 35.96 12.81 38.90
C SER A 29 36.52 11.37 38.74
N HIS A 30 37.82 11.20 38.99
CA HIS A 30 38.66 10.05 38.55
C HIS A 30 38.66 8.79 39.47
N PRO A 31 39.24 7.64 39.03
CA PRO A 31 38.98 6.30 39.61
C PRO A 31 40.08 5.74 40.53
N ILE A 32 39.80 4.61 41.20
CA ILE A 32 40.79 3.68 41.79
C ILE A 32 40.25 2.23 41.80
N LYS A 33 41.15 1.23 41.78
CA LYS A 33 40.86 -0.22 41.74
C LYS A 33 40.67 -0.81 43.15
N ASN A 34 39.75 -1.76 43.33
CA ASN A 34 40.08 -3.18 43.66
C ASN A 34 38.85 -4.08 43.93
N LYS A 35 39.10 -5.39 43.94
CA LYS A 35 38.14 -6.46 44.32
C LYS A 35 37.87 -6.48 45.83
N ILE A 36 36.70 -6.97 46.24
CA ILE A 36 36.48 -8.12 47.17
C ILE A 36 34.97 -8.45 47.21
N THR A 37 34.62 -9.63 47.73
CA THR A 37 33.35 -10.34 47.49
C THR A 37 32.64 -10.75 48.79
N LEU A 38 31.33 -11.06 48.69
CA LEU A 38 30.47 -11.79 49.66
C LEU A 38 30.09 -10.98 50.93
N GLU A 39 28.79 -10.81 51.21
CA GLU A 39 27.99 -11.52 52.25
C GLU A 39 28.18 -10.95 53.69
N GLN A 40 27.23 -11.02 54.64
CA GLN A 40 25.86 -11.57 54.71
C GLN A 40 25.11 -10.85 55.86
N ALA A 41 23.83 -10.51 55.72
CA ALA A 41 22.91 -10.23 56.84
C ALA A 41 21.44 -10.21 56.35
N GLY A 42 20.44 -10.64 57.12
CA GLY A 42 20.48 -11.10 58.52
C GLY A 42 19.40 -10.41 59.36
N GLU A 43 18.19 -10.95 59.28
CA GLU A 43 16.92 -10.61 59.96
C GLU A 43 16.91 -9.68 61.21
N LEU A 44 15.81 -8.92 61.37
CA LEU A 44 15.03 -8.83 62.63
C LEU A 44 13.67 -8.13 62.40
N LYS A 45 12.68 -8.31 63.30
CA LYS A 45 11.31 -7.81 63.09
C LYS A 45 10.48 -7.58 64.38
N LYS A 46 9.62 -6.54 64.32
CA LYS A 46 8.35 -6.27 65.05
C LYS A 46 8.33 -5.77 66.52
N GLY A 47 7.71 -4.59 66.64
CA GLY A 47 6.82 -4.05 67.70
C GLY A 47 6.39 -2.64 67.24
N GLN A 48 5.13 -2.33 66.88
CA GLN A 48 4.00 -1.97 67.75
C GLN A 48 4.30 -0.72 68.62
N TYR A 49 3.57 0.41 68.56
CA TYR A 49 2.17 0.72 68.14
C TYR A 49 2.04 2.22 67.73
N ALA A 50 0.98 2.77 67.09
CA ALA A 50 -0.28 2.25 66.50
C ALA A 50 -0.83 3.14 65.34
N GLU A 51 -2.01 3.77 65.48
CA GLU A 51 -2.90 4.34 64.43
C GLU A 51 -2.73 5.85 64.15
N ASN A 52 -2.76 6.25 62.86
CA ASN A 52 -3.89 7.03 62.32
C ASN A 52 -3.97 6.94 60.78
N THR A 53 -5.06 7.41 60.18
CA THR A 53 -5.45 7.01 58.80
C THR A 53 -5.08 8.03 57.71
N GLU A 54 -4.30 7.61 56.70
CA GLU A 54 -4.22 8.28 55.39
C GLU A 54 -4.35 7.27 54.23
N ILE A 55 -5.11 7.66 53.20
CA ILE A 55 -5.38 6.82 52.02
C ILE A 55 -4.24 7.00 51.02
N THR A 56 -3.28 6.09 51.04
CA THR A 56 -2.21 6.04 50.03
C THR A 56 -2.58 5.05 48.92
N HIS A 57 -2.59 5.53 47.67
CA HIS A 57 -2.79 4.69 46.49
C HIS A 57 -1.51 3.86 46.23
N SER A 58 -1.40 2.71 46.88
CA SER A 58 -0.29 1.78 46.66
C SER A 58 -0.37 1.18 45.26
N LEU A 59 0.61 1.52 44.41
CA LEU A 59 0.87 0.78 43.19
C LEU A 59 1.37 -0.63 43.57
N GLU A 60 0.48 -1.62 43.55
CA GLU A 60 0.86 -3.01 43.74
C GLU A 60 1.93 -3.40 42.70
N LYS A 61 3.06 -3.95 43.17
CA LYS A 61 4.01 -4.60 42.26
C LYS A 61 3.28 -5.76 41.56
N PRO A 62 3.40 -5.90 40.23
CA PRO A 62 2.71 -6.95 39.50
C PRO A 62 3.10 -8.33 40.08
N ALA A 63 2.09 -9.18 40.27
CA ALA A 63 2.28 -10.48 40.92
C ALA A 63 3.33 -11.32 40.18
N GLN A 64 4.41 -11.69 40.88
CA GLN A 64 5.44 -12.57 40.33
C GLN A 64 4.81 -13.88 39.86
N SER A 65 5.17 -14.32 38.65
CA SER A 65 4.63 -15.55 38.08
C SER A 65 5.04 -16.75 38.92
N LYS A 66 4.07 -17.56 39.35
CA LYS A 66 4.31 -18.80 40.10
C LYS A 66 3.84 -19.99 39.27
N VAL A 67 4.75 -20.91 38.99
CA VAL A 67 4.43 -22.22 38.42
C VAL A 67 4.40 -23.22 39.58
N ASN A 68 3.39 -24.09 39.62
CA ASN A 68 3.35 -25.18 40.59
C ASN A 68 4.49 -26.17 40.26
N PRO A 69 5.37 -26.56 41.22
CA PRO A 69 6.55 -27.39 40.96
C PRO A 69 6.26 -28.69 40.20
N LYS A 70 5.09 -29.31 40.42
CA LYS A 70 4.58 -30.49 39.70
C LYS A 70 4.59 -30.32 38.17
N TYR A 71 4.47 -29.08 37.69
CA TYR A 71 4.41 -28.70 36.28
C TYR A 71 5.61 -27.85 35.84
N ALA A 72 6.70 -27.87 36.61
CA ALA A 72 7.95 -27.15 36.33
C ALA A 72 9.15 -28.08 36.04
N SER A 73 9.02 -29.39 36.32
CA SER A 73 10.08 -30.40 36.18
C SER A 73 10.03 -31.19 34.87
N GLU A 74 9.03 -30.98 34.01
CA GLU A 74 8.81 -31.73 32.77
C GLU A 74 9.13 -30.85 31.55
N ASP A 75 10.26 -31.10 30.89
CA ASP A 75 10.65 -30.43 29.63
C ASP A 75 9.91 -31.01 28.40
N THR A 76 8.71 -31.57 28.63
CA THR A 76 7.87 -32.20 27.61
C THR A 76 6.39 -31.93 27.92
N LEU A 77 5.62 -31.52 26.91
CA LEU A 77 4.19 -31.21 27.06
C LEU A 77 3.36 -32.16 26.20
N THR A 78 2.60 -33.07 26.82
CA THR A 78 1.79 -34.05 26.08
C THR A 78 0.47 -33.43 25.57
N PRO A 79 -0.28 -34.11 24.67
CA PRO A 79 -1.63 -33.69 24.31
C PRO A 79 -2.61 -33.78 25.51
N ALA A 80 -2.44 -34.78 26.38
CA ALA A 80 -3.27 -34.96 27.56
C ALA A 80 -3.11 -33.79 28.53
N ASP A 81 -1.89 -33.31 28.72
CA ASP A 81 -1.56 -32.19 29.60
C ASP A 81 -2.33 -30.91 29.26
N VAL A 82 -2.44 -30.57 27.99
CA VAL A 82 -3.19 -29.36 27.60
C VAL A 82 -4.70 -29.61 27.56
N SER A 83 -5.14 -30.84 27.28
CA SER A 83 -6.56 -31.14 27.03
C SER A 83 -7.49 -30.89 28.21
N ASN A 84 -6.96 -30.86 29.45
CA ASN A 84 -7.74 -30.56 30.66
C ASN A 84 -7.38 -29.22 31.31
N ARG A 85 -6.53 -28.39 30.69
CA ARG A 85 -6.08 -27.11 31.25
C ARG A 85 -6.80 -25.92 30.63
N VAL A 86 -7.17 -24.95 31.45
CA VAL A 86 -7.82 -23.70 31.04
C VAL A 86 -7.09 -22.49 31.60
N VAL A 87 -6.99 -21.43 30.79
CA VAL A 87 -6.55 -20.10 31.21
C VAL A 87 -7.77 -19.31 31.65
N VAL A 88 -7.75 -18.83 32.89
CA VAL A 88 -8.79 -18.00 33.48
C VAL A 88 -8.23 -16.61 33.75
N LYS A 89 -8.78 -15.58 33.09
CA LYS A 89 -8.51 -14.18 33.43
C LYS A 89 -9.34 -13.82 34.65
N LEU A 90 -8.70 -13.29 35.68
CA LEU A 90 -9.34 -12.88 36.93
C LEU A 90 -9.38 -11.35 37.02
N SER A 91 -10.38 -10.80 37.71
CA SER A 91 -10.42 -9.37 38.02
C SER A 91 -9.38 -9.01 39.10
N PRO A 92 -8.94 -7.74 39.18
CA PRO A 92 -8.09 -7.28 40.28
C PRO A 92 -8.67 -7.66 41.66
N GLY A 93 -7.81 -8.06 42.60
CA GLY A 93 -8.19 -8.53 43.93
C GLY A 93 -8.81 -9.93 44.01
N THR A 94 -9.17 -10.58 42.90
CA THR A 94 -9.75 -11.94 42.93
C THR A 94 -8.69 -12.99 43.27
N ASN A 95 -8.86 -13.67 44.40
CA ASN A 95 -7.97 -14.72 44.87
C ASN A 95 -8.09 -16.01 44.02
N PRO A 96 -7.00 -16.50 43.37
CA PRO A 96 -7.04 -17.68 42.51
C PRO A 96 -7.40 -18.98 43.23
N GLU A 97 -6.93 -19.17 44.46
CA GLU A 97 -7.12 -20.41 45.23
C GLU A 97 -8.60 -20.65 45.55
N LYS A 98 -9.35 -19.60 45.93
CA LYS A 98 -10.81 -19.66 46.11
C LYS A 98 -11.52 -20.05 44.82
N VAL A 99 -11.12 -19.49 43.68
CA VAL A 99 -11.74 -19.83 42.38
C VAL A 99 -11.43 -21.29 41.98
N ALA A 100 -10.21 -21.77 42.23
CA ALA A 100 -9.84 -23.16 42.02
C ALA A 100 -10.67 -24.13 42.88
N GLN A 101 -10.89 -23.80 44.16
CA GLN A 101 -11.72 -24.59 45.08
C GLN A 101 -13.18 -24.72 44.62
N MET A 102 -13.78 -23.67 44.03
CA MET A 102 -15.17 -23.72 43.53
C MET A 102 -15.42 -24.80 42.46
N VAL A 103 -14.38 -25.25 41.77
CA VAL A 103 -14.43 -26.23 40.67
C VAL A 103 -13.50 -27.43 40.86
N ASN A 104 -12.94 -27.61 42.08
CA ASN A 104 -12.01 -28.68 42.41
C ASN A 104 -10.84 -28.80 41.41
N ALA A 105 -10.21 -27.65 41.09
CA ALA A 105 -9.13 -27.56 40.12
C ALA A 105 -7.75 -27.45 40.78
N GLU A 106 -6.72 -27.97 40.13
CA GLU A 106 -5.33 -27.69 40.49
C GLU A 106 -4.85 -26.38 39.86
N ILE A 107 -4.11 -25.55 40.61
CA ILE A 107 -3.39 -24.42 40.03
C ILE A 107 -2.11 -24.93 39.37
N VAL A 108 -2.00 -24.69 38.06
CA VAL A 108 -0.81 -25.01 37.25
C VAL A 108 0.15 -23.82 37.25
N ARG A 109 -0.37 -22.61 37.03
CA ARG A 109 0.41 -21.38 36.91
C ARG A 109 -0.43 -20.16 37.28
N ILE A 110 0.11 -19.25 38.09
CA ILE A 110 -0.36 -17.86 38.19
C ILE A 110 0.56 -17.02 37.30
N GLY A 111 -0.03 -16.32 36.33
CA GLY A 111 0.68 -15.47 35.36
C GLY A 111 0.64 -13.98 35.74
N PRO A 112 1.63 -13.19 35.30
CA PRO A 112 1.78 -11.79 35.75
C PRO A 112 0.67 -10.87 35.20
N LEU A 113 0.01 -11.27 34.11
CA LEU A 113 -1.07 -10.52 33.47
C LEU A 113 -2.47 -10.88 34.04
N GLN A 114 -2.58 -11.08 35.37
CA GLN A 114 -3.84 -11.39 36.07
C GLN A 114 -4.59 -12.61 35.49
N PHE A 115 -3.85 -13.65 35.10
CA PHE A 115 -4.45 -14.92 34.67
C PHE A 115 -3.94 -16.08 35.54
N THR A 116 -4.79 -17.09 35.72
CA THR A 116 -4.40 -18.36 36.34
C THR A 116 -4.72 -19.50 35.39
N THR A 117 -3.77 -20.39 35.18
CA THR A 117 -3.98 -21.66 34.50
C THR A 117 -4.43 -22.70 35.52
N PHE A 118 -5.64 -23.21 35.35
CA PHE A 118 -6.19 -24.32 36.14
C PHE A 118 -6.14 -25.62 35.34
N ALA A 119 -5.85 -26.75 36.00
CA ALA A 119 -6.12 -28.09 35.48
C ALA A 119 -7.44 -28.60 36.08
N LEU A 120 -8.37 -29.01 35.22
CA LEU A 120 -9.69 -29.49 35.59
C LEU A 120 -9.77 -31.03 35.57
N PRO A 121 -10.67 -31.65 36.33
CA PRO A 121 -11.10 -33.03 36.09
C PRO A 121 -11.60 -33.21 34.65
N ALA A 122 -10.87 -33.98 33.85
CA ALA A 122 -11.10 -34.07 32.39
C ALA A 122 -12.51 -34.57 32.03
N ASN A 123 -13.08 -35.45 32.87
CA ASN A 123 -14.44 -36.00 32.72
C ASN A 123 -15.57 -35.02 33.09
N GLN A 124 -15.27 -33.78 33.51
CA GLN A 124 -16.27 -32.76 33.87
C GLN A 124 -15.99 -31.40 33.23
N MET A 125 -15.04 -31.32 32.28
CA MET A 125 -14.44 -30.06 31.84
C MET A 125 -15.47 -29.01 31.38
N ASP A 126 -16.40 -29.33 30.48
CA ASP A 126 -17.36 -28.35 29.96
C ASP A 126 -18.32 -27.83 31.04
N THR A 127 -18.71 -28.68 31.98
CA THR A 127 -19.55 -28.30 33.13
C THR A 127 -18.80 -27.34 34.05
N LEU A 128 -17.53 -27.64 34.35
CA LEU A 128 -16.70 -26.81 35.22
C LEU A 128 -16.24 -25.51 34.55
N VAL A 129 -16.01 -25.51 33.23
CA VAL A 129 -15.77 -24.30 32.42
C VAL A 129 -17.00 -23.39 32.43
N ASN A 130 -18.20 -23.94 32.22
CA ASN A 130 -19.43 -23.16 32.28
C ASN A 130 -19.80 -22.69 33.70
N LYS A 131 -19.32 -23.39 34.74
CA LYS A 131 -19.36 -22.91 36.13
C LYS A 131 -18.36 -21.76 36.36
N LEU A 132 -17.10 -21.91 35.96
CA LEU A 132 -16.08 -20.85 36.04
C LEU A 132 -16.51 -19.56 35.33
N ARG A 133 -17.11 -19.66 34.13
CA ARG A 133 -17.65 -18.51 33.37
C ARG A 133 -18.76 -17.74 34.11
N LYS A 134 -19.35 -18.33 35.15
CA LYS A 134 -20.40 -17.73 36.00
C LYS A 134 -19.92 -17.45 37.43
N SER A 135 -18.66 -17.73 37.76
CA SER A 135 -18.07 -17.43 39.07
C SER A 135 -17.73 -15.94 39.21
N PRO A 136 -18.11 -15.28 40.32
CA PRO A 136 -17.69 -13.92 40.61
C PRO A 136 -16.17 -13.75 40.55
N GLY A 137 -15.70 -12.66 39.94
CA GLY A 137 -14.27 -12.36 39.75
C GLY A 137 -13.60 -13.04 38.57
N VAL A 138 -14.28 -13.93 37.83
CA VAL A 138 -13.78 -14.49 36.56
C VAL A 138 -14.21 -13.58 35.40
N LEU A 139 -13.23 -13.09 34.64
CA LEU A 139 -13.46 -12.23 33.46
C LEU A 139 -13.53 -13.03 32.15
N SER A 140 -12.78 -14.13 32.03
CA SER A 140 -12.92 -15.07 30.91
C SER A 140 -12.29 -16.43 31.20
N VAL A 141 -12.73 -17.45 30.47
CA VAL A 141 -12.20 -18.82 30.51
C VAL A 141 -11.95 -19.29 29.07
N LYS A 142 -10.71 -19.63 28.75
CA LYS A 142 -10.26 -20.14 27.44
C LYS A 142 -9.46 -21.44 27.64
N PRO A 143 -9.55 -22.44 26.75
CA PRO A 143 -8.71 -23.64 26.84
C PRO A 143 -7.23 -23.33 26.59
N VAL A 144 -6.33 -24.08 27.21
CA VAL A 144 -4.89 -24.04 26.87
C VAL A 144 -4.70 -24.69 25.50
N ARG A 145 -4.15 -23.93 24.55
CA ARG A 145 -3.77 -24.46 23.23
C ARG A 145 -2.30 -24.90 23.26
N ARG A 146 -2.00 -26.09 22.74
CA ARG A 146 -0.63 -26.50 22.43
C ARG A 146 -0.22 -25.95 21.08
N PHE A 147 0.88 -25.23 21.04
CA PHE A 147 1.58 -24.88 19.81
C PHE A 147 2.63 -25.96 19.49
N LYS A 148 2.97 -26.08 18.20
CA LYS A 148 4.08 -26.88 17.68
C LYS A 148 4.77 -26.04 16.62
N THR A 149 6.08 -26.25 16.43
CA THR A 149 6.75 -25.77 15.21
C THR A 149 6.31 -26.63 14.03
N THR A 150 5.84 -25.99 12.95
CA THR A 150 5.52 -26.67 11.70
C THR A 150 6.79 -26.75 10.86
N VAL A 151 7.51 -27.86 10.94
CA VAL A 151 8.66 -28.11 10.05
C VAL A 151 8.13 -28.48 8.67
N VAL A 152 7.96 -27.49 7.81
CA VAL A 152 8.02 -27.73 6.36
C VAL A 152 9.41 -28.26 6.07
N LYS A 153 9.53 -29.40 5.37
CA LYS A 153 10.82 -30.04 5.11
C LYS A 153 11.50 -29.40 3.88
N THR A 154 11.72 -28.09 3.94
CA THR A 154 12.60 -27.40 2.98
C THR A 154 14.01 -27.95 3.11
N MET A 155 14.69 -28.16 1.97
CA MET A 155 16.14 -28.28 1.98
C MET A 155 16.70 -26.87 2.05
N SER A 156 16.77 -26.30 3.25
CA SER A 156 17.46 -25.04 3.48
C SER A 156 18.96 -25.27 3.27
N VAL A 157 19.41 -25.08 2.03
CA VAL A 157 20.83 -25.12 1.69
C VAL A 157 21.42 -23.82 2.17
N LYS A 158 21.99 -23.87 3.38
CA LYS A 158 22.84 -22.80 3.89
C LYS A 158 24.17 -22.89 3.13
N PRO A 159 24.62 -21.81 2.44
CA PRO A 159 25.91 -21.79 1.77
C PRO A 159 27.06 -22.13 2.72
N THR A 160 28.01 -22.87 2.18
CA THR A 160 29.31 -23.24 2.81
C THR A 160 30.48 -22.47 2.21
N ASP A 161 30.15 -21.63 1.25
CA ASP A 161 30.95 -20.88 0.29
C ASP A 161 31.76 -19.81 1.03
N SER A 162 33.07 -19.79 0.76
CA SER A 162 34.08 -19.29 1.70
C SER A 162 33.99 -17.79 2.02
N LEU A 163 33.41 -17.01 1.10
CA LEU A 163 33.21 -15.56 1.15
C LEU A 163 31.74 -15.17 1.34
N TYR A 164 30.79 -16.12 1.39
CA TYR A 164 29.38 -15.84 1.69
C TYR A 164 29.17 -14.99 2.95
N PRO A 165 29.93 -15.16 4.06
CA PRO A 165 29.84 -14.27 5.23
C PRO A 165 30.17 -12.78 4.95
N GLN A 166 30.75 -12.45 3.79
CA GLN A 166 31.09 -11.09 3.36
C GLN A 166 30.02 -10.49 2.43
N GLN A 167 29.16 -11.33 1.83
CA GLN A 167 28.12 -10.91 0.88
C GLN A 167 26.88 -10.32 1.59
N TRP A 168 27.09 -9.20 2.28
CA TRP A 168 26.07 -8.51 3.10
C TRP A 168 24.75 -8.25 2.33
N GLY A 169 24.84 -7.98 1.03
CA GLY A 169 23.68 -7.71 0.17
C GLY A 169 22.67 -8.85 0.12
N LEU A 170 23.14 -10.10 0.11
CA LEU A 170 22.27 -11.29 0.10
C LEU A 170 21.39 -11.38 1.35
N SER A 171 21.91 -10.94 2.50
CA SER A 171 21.16 -10.84 3.75
C SER A 171 20.21 -9.64 3.75
N LYS A 172 20.63 -8.47 3.25
CA LYS A 172 19.77 -7.28 3.18
C LYS A 172 18.58 -7.43 2.21
N ALA A 173 18.75 -8.17 1.12
CA ALA A 173 17.69 -8.43 0.15
C ALA A 173 16.94 -9.77 0.40
N ASP A 174 17.11 -10.40 1.56
CA ASP A 174 16.44 -11.66 1.95
C ASP A 174 16.63 -12.83 0.96
N VAL A 175 17.76 -12.88 0.26
CA VAL A 175 17.99 -13.83 -0.84
C VAL A 175 17.99 -15.29 -0.35
N GLN A 176 18.54 -15.58 0.84
CA GLN A 176 18.44 -16.90 1.48
C GLN A 176 16.97 -17.35 1.67
N LYS A 177 16.07 -16.43 2.05
CA LYS A 177 14.64 -16.75 2.23
C LYS A 177 13.96 -17.02 0.88
N ALA A 178 14.43 -16.43 -0.22
CA ALA A 178 13.98 -16.76 -1.57
C ALA A 178 14.42 -18.18 -1.99
N TRP A 179 15.69 -18.53 -1.71
CA TRP A 179 16.20 -19.90 -1.94
C TRP A 179 15.45 -20.95 -1.10
N ASP A 180 15.05 -20.62 0.14
CA ASP A 180 14.21 -21.49 0.98
C ASP A 180 12.80 -21.73 0.39
N LEU A 181 12.34 -20.92 -0.57
CA LEU A 181 11.11 -21.16 -1.35
C LEU A 181 11.34 -22.01 -2.61
N GLY A 182 12.60 -22.35 -2.93
CA GLY A 182 12.97 -23.09 -4.13
C GLY A 182 13.24 -22.23 -5.37
N ALA A 183 13.22 -20.90 -5.25
CA ALA A 183 13.69 -20.01 -6.31
C ALA A 183 15.21 -20.02 -6.36
N THR A 184 15.79 -20.31 -7.52
CA THR A 184 17.26 -20.44 -7.69
C THR A 184 17.79 -19.80 -8.98
N GLY A 185 16.90 -19.25 -9.82
CA GLY A 185 17.25 -18.80 -11.17
C GLY A 185 17.26 -19.91 -12.22
N LYS A 186 17.06 -21.17 -11.81
CA LYS A 186 17.13 -22.33 -12.71
C LYS A 186 16.21 -22.19 -13.93
N GLY A 187 16.82 -22.28 -15.11
CA GLY A 187 16.12 -22.18 -16.40
C GLY A 187 16.00 -20.76 -16.95
N ILE A 188 16.48 -19.75 -16.24
CA ILE A 188 16.56 -18.36 -16.73
C ILE A 188 17.93 -18.13 -17.36
N ILE A 189 17.94 -17.60 -18.59
CA ILE A 189 19.14 -17.12 -19.29
C ILE A 189 19.24 -15.61 -19.10
N ILE A 190 20.42 -15.15 -18.69
CA ILE A 190 20.70 -13.75 -18.35
C ILE A 190 21.92 -13.31 -19.17
N ALA A 191 21.73 -12.36 -20.08
CA ALA A 191 22.82 -11.79 -20.85
C ALA A 191 23.58 -10.74 -20.04
N VAL A 192 24.91 -10.80 -20.10
CA VAL A 192 25.82 -9.84 -19.47
C VAL A 192 26.60 -9.15 -20.59
N VAL A 193 26.22 -7.90 -20.90
CA VAL A 193 26.82 -7.10 -21.98
C VAL A 193 27.92 -6.23 -21.39
N ASP A 194 29.16 -6.73 -21.44
CA ASP A 194 30.26 -6.25 -20.59
C ASP A 194 31.65 -6.57 -21.19
N THR A 195 32.70 -6.65 -20.37
CA THR A 195 34.09 -6.97 -20.76
C THR A 195 34.34 -8.44 -21.10
N GLY A 196 33.30 -9.28 -21.12
CA GLY A 196 33.42 -10.74 -21.18
C GLY A 196 33.50 -11.37 -19.78
N VAL A 197 33.68 -12.69 -19.71
CA VAL A 197 33.66 -13.46 -18.45
C VAL A 197 34.85 -14.43 -18.39
N ASP A 198 35.35 -14.74 -17.20
CA ASP A 198 36.36 -15.80 -17.04
C ASP A 198 35.76 -17.20 -17.22
N LEU A 199 35.97 -17.78 -18.40
CA LEU A 199 35.31 -19.01 -18.84
C LEU A 199 35.76 -20.27 -18.11
N VAL A 200 36.80 -20.16 -17.28
CA VAL A 200 37.37 -21.24 -16.47
C VAL A 200 37.27 -20.96 -14.96
N HIS A 201 36.54 -19.91 -14.55
CA HIS A 201 36.40 -19.57 -13.14
C HIS A 201 35.76 -20.74 -12.36
N PRO A 202 36.36 -21.23 -11.27
CA PRO A 202 35.86 -22.42 -10.58
C PRO A 202 34.45 -22.24 -10.00
N ASP A 203 34.03 -21.00 -9.78
CA ASP A 203 32.72 -20.59 -9.24
C ASP A 203 31.65 -20.24 -10.28
N LEU A 204 31.98 -20.15 -11.58
CA LEU A 204 31.02 -19.75 -12.63
C LEU A 204 30.95 -20.69 -13.83
N LYS A 205 31.99 -21.49 -14.07
CA LYS A 205 32.19 -22.31 -15.27
C LYS A 205 30.99 -23.17 -15.68
N ASP A 206 30.23 -23.74 -14.74
CA ASP A 206 29.11 -24.64 -15.05
C ASP A 206 27.80 -23.84 -15.23
N ASN A 207 27.79 -22.53 -14.93
CA ASN A 207 26.73 -21.57 -15.20
C ASN A 207 26.96 -20.67 -16.44
N ILE A 208 28.14 -20.69 -17.06
CA ILE A 208 28.45 -19.94 -18.29
C ILE A 208 27.99 -20.69 -19.55
N LEU A 209 27.35 -19.99 -20.49
CA LEU A 209 27.04 -20.46 -21.83
C LEU A 209 28.09 -20.03 -22.86
N SER A 210 28.07 -20.63 -24.05
CA SER A 210 28.73 -20.03 -25.22
C SER A 210 28.03 -18.72 -25.58
N GLY A 211 28.79 -17.68 -25.91
CA GLY A 211 28.28 -16.34 -26.17
C GLY A 211 29.06 -15.60 -27.25
N TYR A 212 28.87 -14.30 -27.34
CA TYR A 212 29.20 -13.49 -28.51
C TYR A 212 30.11 -12.31 -28.21
N ASN A 213 31.12 -12.09 -29.05
CA ASN A 213 31.98 -10.91 -29.00
C ASN A 213 31.60 -9.95 -30.14
N ALA A 214 30.72 -8.99 -29.82
CA ALA A 214 30.20 -7.99 -30.75
C ALA A 214 31.28 -7.06 -31.33
N ILE A 215 32.36 -6.79 -30.58
CA ILE A 215 33.53 -6.03 -31.05
C ILE A 215 34.22 -6.71 -32.25
N THR A 216 33.98 -8.01 -32.47
CA THR A 216 34.65 -8.82 -33.50
C THR A 216 33.73 -9.68 -34.36
N GLY A 217 32.41 -9.65 -34.13
CA GLY A 217 31.44 -10.51 -34.81
C GLY A 217 31.70 -12.01 -34.63
N ASN A 218 32.07 -12.45 -33.41
CA ASN A 218 32.67 -13.78 -33.20
C ASN A 218 32.06 -14.58 -32.02
N GLU A 219 31.48 -15.74 -32.34
CA GLU A 219 30.83 -16.70 -31.42
C GLU A 219 31.76 -17.86 -30.97
N GLY A 220 33.03 -17.87 -31.41
CA GLY A 220 33.97 -18.93 -31.05
C GLY A 220 34.27 -18.94 -29.54
N SER A 221 34.37 -20.12 -28.92
CA SER A 221 34.31 -20.30 -27.45
C SER A 221 35.18 -19.36 -26.60
N ASN A 222 36.37 -18.97 -27.06
CA ASN A 222 37.29 -18.08 -26.33
C ASN A 222 37.18 -16.59 -26.73
N SER A 223 36.25 -16.20 -27.61
CA SER A 223 36.08 -14.80 -28.05
C SER A 223 35.65 -13.90 -26.90
N VAL A 224 34.83 -14.44 -25.99
CA VAL A 224 34.20 -13.77 -24.85
C VAL A 224 34.99 -13.83 -23.54
N GLN A 225 36.20 -14.40 -23.55
CA GLN A 225 37.07 -14.42 -22.36
C GLN A 225 37.35 -12.99 -21.86
N ASP A 226 37.10 -12.74 -20.57
CA ASP A 226 37.39 -11.46 -19.93
C ASP A 226 38.89 -11.12 -20.01
N ARG A 227 39.19 -9.83 -20.14
CA ARG A 227 40.55 -9.27 -20.14
C ARG A 227 40.71 -8.05 -19.23
N ASN A 228 39.67 -7.72 -18.47
CA ASN A 228 39.57 -6.56 -17.57
C ASN A 228 39.27 -7.00 -16.12
N GLY A 229 38.23 -7.84 -15.94
CA GLY A 229 37.76 -8.36 -14.66
C GLY A 229 36.34 -7.94 -14.29
N HIS A 230 35.84 -6.83 -14.85
CA HIS A 230 34.52 -6.27 -14.54
C HIS A 230 33.36 -7.20 -14.91
N GLY A 231 33.28 -7.69 -16.15
CA GLY A 231 32.21 -8.58 -16.59
C GLY A 231 32.20 -9.93 -15.87
N THR A 232 33.36 -10.40 -15.41
CA THR A 232 33.46 -11.56 -14.49
C THR A 232 32.81 -11.26 -13.13
N HIS A 233 33.10 -10.09 -12.54
CA HIS A 233 32.53 -9.65 -11.26
C HIS A 233 31.01 -9.48 -11.31
N VAL A 234 30.53 -8.83 -12.37
CA VAL A 234 29.09 -8.69 -12.70
C VAL A 234 28.42 -10.05 -12.83
N SER A 235 29.04 -11.02 -13.52
CA SER A 235 28.50 -12.38 -13.68
C SER A 235 28.43 -13.15 -12.36
N GLY A 236 29.42 -12.99 -11.48
CA GLY A 236 29.47 -13.59 -10.15
C GLY A 236 28.31 -13.18 -9.24
N ILE A 237 28.00 -11.87 -9.21
CA ILE A 237 26.87 -11.32 -8.44
C ILE A 237 25.55 -11.96 -8.87
N ILE A 238 25.39 -12.21 -10.18
CA ILE A 238 24.20 -12.86 -10.74
C ILE A 238 24.17 -14.35 -10.38
N ALA A 239 25.20 -15.12 -10.76
CA ALA A 239 25.10 -16.58 -10.84
C ALA A 239 26.38 -17.36 -10.49
N ALA A 240 27.24 -16.86 -9.59
CA ALA A 240 28.24 -17.74 -8.97
C ALA A 240 27.54 -18.95 -8.32
N GLU A 241 28.14 -20.12 -8.46
CA GLU A 241 27.59 -21.42 -8.11
C GLU A 241 27.51 -21.62 -6.58
N LEU A 242 26.52 -22.40 -6.12
CA LEU A 242 26.42 -22.82 -4.72
C LEU A 242 27.18 -24.14 -4.54
N ASN A 243 28.51 -24.06 -4.43
CA ASN A 243 29.42 -25.21 -4.59
C ASN A 243 30.39 -25.46 -3.40
N GLY A 244 30.55 -24.49 -2.49
CA GLY A 244 31.47 -24.51 -1.34
C GLY A 244 32.81 -23.77 -1.52
N ILE A 245 33.02 -23.10 -2.65
CA ILE A 245 34.19 -22.29 -3.00
C ILE A 245 33.80 -20.79 -2.81
N GLY A 246 34.66 -19.85 -3.18
CA GLY A 246 34.42 -18.40 -3.32
C GLY A 246 33.13 -17.80 -2.76
N ILE A 247 32.26 -17.32 -3.63
CA ILE A 247 30.99 -16.63 -3.31
C ILE A 247 29.79 -17.45 -3.80
N VAL A 248 28.57 -16.98 -3.54
CA VAL A 248 27.35 -17.49 -4.21
C VAL A 248 26.57 -16.34 -4.86
N GLY A 249 26.13 -16.52 -6.11
CA GLY A 249 25.36 -15.54 -6.85
C GLY A 249 23.90 -15.48 -6.39
N VAL A 250 23.24 -14.33 -6.58
CA VAL A 250 21.83 -14.15 -6.20
C VAL A 250 20.95 -15.26 -6.79
N ALA A 251 21.19 -15.63 -8.04
CA ALA A 251 20.50 -16.65 -8.82
C ALA A 251 21.47 -17.77 -9.26
N TYR A 252 22.07 -18.46 -8.29
CA TYR A 252 23.12 -19.49 -8.45
C TYR A 252 22.83 -20.70 -9.38
N GLN A 253 21.63 -20.82 -9.98
CA GLN A 253 21.31 -21.80 -11.03
C GLN A 253 20.82 -21.18 -12.35
N ALA A 254 20.78 -19.85 -12.46
CA ALA A 254 20.62 -19.18 -13.74
C ALA A 254 21.84 -19.40 -14.64
N LYS A 255 21.69 -19.12 -15.94
CA LYS A 255 22.76 -19.25 -16.92
C LYS A 255 23.17 -17.89 -17.48
N ILE A 256 24.47 -17.62 -17.44
CA ILE A 256 25.07 -16.41 -17.98
C ILE A 256 25.31 -16.61 -19.48
N LEU A 257 24.74 -15.72 -20.29
CA LEU A 257 25.06 -15.58 -21.71
C LEU A 257 26.08 -14.43 -21.84
N PRO A 258 27.39 -14.71 -21.95
CA PRO A 258 28.42 -13.68 -21.95
C PRO A 258 28.43 -12.93 -23.29
N ILE A 259 28.21 -11.62 -23.26
CA ILE A 259 28.24 -10.76 -24.44
C ILE A 259 29.38 -9.76 -24.25
N LYS A 260 30.45 -9.93 -25.05
CA LYS A 260 31.63 -9.07 -24.98
C LYS A 260 31.50 -7.89 -25.93
N SER A 261 30.99 -6.78 -25.40
CA SER A 261 30.89 -5.48 -26.08
C SER A 261 31.88 -4.44 -25.56
N LEU A 262 32.51 -4.67 -24.39
CA LEU A 262 33.56 -3.79 -23.84
C LEU A 262 34.97 -4.38 -24.04
N THR A 263 35.94 -3.52 -24.30
CA THR A 263 37.36 -3.85 -24.54
C THR A 263 38.09 -4.21 -23.23
N ARG A 264 39.41 -4.41 -23.31
CA ARG A 264 40.26 -4.57 -22.11
C ARG A 264 40.28 -3.33 -21.21
N ALA A 265 40.05 -2.14 -21.77
CA ALA A 265 40.02 -0.89 -21.02
C ALA A 265 38.69 -0.63 -20.30
N GLY A 266 37.64 -1.41 -20.58
CA GLY A 266 36.26 -1.10 -20.20
C GLY A 266 35.54 -0.20 -21.22
N GLU A 267 36.26 0.34 -22.19
CA GLU A 267 35.71 1.15 -23.29
C GLU A 267 34.95 0.29 -24.31
N GLY A 268 33.84 0.79 -24.86
CA GLY A 268 33.10 0.18 -25.97
C GLY A 268 32.30 1.23 -26.74
N SER A 269 31.90 0.92 -27.97
CA SER A 269 31.09 1.79 -28.83
C SER A 269 29.61 1.37 -28.82
N ASP A 270 28.73 2.31 -29.15
CA ASP A 270 27.28 2.15 -29.10
C ASP A 270 26.75 1.15 -30.12
N ASP A 271 27.37 1.07 -31.31
CA ASP A 271 27.10 0.03 -32.31
C ASP A 271 27.36 -1.39 -31.78
N CYS A 272 28.51 -1.62 -31.15
CA CYS A 272 28.91 -2.91 -30.57
C CYS A 272 28.10 -3.30 -29.33
N ILE A 273 27.54 -2.33 -28.61
CA ILE A 273 26.63 -2.59 -27.49
C ILE A 273 25.21 -2.88 -28.03
N ALA A 274 24.74 -2.17 -29.05
CA ALA A 274 23.45 -2.41 -29.70
C ALA A 274 23.38 -3.79 -30.37
N ASP A 275 24.41 -4.17 -31.14
CA ASP A 275 24.54 -5.49 -31.75
C ASP A 275 24.56 -6.61 -30.70
N GLY A 276 25.29 -6.41 -29.59
CA GLY A 276 25.30 -7.34 -28.46
C GLY A 276 23.93 -7.51 -27.78
N ILE A 277 23.15 -6.44 -27.65
CA ILE A 277 21.79 -6.44 -27.09
C ILE A 277 20.80 -7.19 -28.02
N VAL A 278 20.88 -6.96 -29.33
CA VAL A 278 20.05 -7.65 -30.34
C VAL A 278 20.41 -9.14 -30.40
N TRP A 279 21.71 -9.48 -30.47
CA TRP A 279 22.16 -10.87 -30.49
C TRP A 279 21.72 -11.62 -29.23
N ALA A 280 21.83 -11.02 -28.04
CA ALA A 280 21.35 -11.60 -26.79
C ALA A 280 19.84 -11.90 -26.80
N THR A 281 19.05 -10.96 -27.32
CA THR A 281 17.59 -11.07 -27.44
C THR A 281 17.18 -12.25 -28.32
N ASP A 282 17.84 -12.41 -29.48
CA ASP A 282 17.53 -13.49 -30.42
C ASP A 282 18.13 -14.86 -29.98
N HIS A 283 18.98 -14.89 -28.95
CA HIS A 283 19.51 -16.10 -28.30
C HIS A 283 18.85 -16.39 -26.93
N GLU A 284 17.53 -16.16 -26.85
CA GLU A 284 16.64 -16.55 -25.75
C GLU A 284 16.94 -15.94 -24.36
N ALA A 285 17.76 -14.88 -24.27
CA ALA A 285 17.98 -14.17 -23.01
C ALA A 285 16.66 -13.58 -22.46
N LYS A 286 16.29 -13.94 -21.22
CA LYS A 286 15.11 -13.38 -20.55
C LYS A 286 15.40 -12.05 -19.90
N ILE A 287 16.63 -11.86 -19.45
CA ILE A 287 17.10 -10.66 -18.76
C ILE A 287 18.40 -10.20 -19.43
N ILE A 288 18.56 -8.91 -19.67
CA ILE A 288 19.80 -8.31 -20.19
C ILE A 288 20.32 -7.32 -19.14
N ASN A 289 21.52 -7.57 -18.61
CA ASN A 289 22.19 -6.69 -17.66
C ASN A 289 23.24 -5.81 -18.37
N LEU A 290 23.09 -4.49 -18.23
CA LEU A 290 23.96 -3.45 -18.77
C LEU A 290 24.66 -2.71 -17.62
N SER A 291 25.78 -3.25 -17.13
CA SER A 291 26.59 -2.64 -16.06
C SER A 291 27.50 -1.50 -16.56
N LEU A 292 27.00 -0.74 -17.54
CA LEU A 292 27.71 0.28 -18.33
C LEU A 292 26.85 1.54 -18.49
N GLY A 293 27.45 2.64 -18.93
CA GLY A 293 26.70 3.86 -19.22
C GLY A 293 27.51 4.99 -19.84
N SER A 294 26.79 6.01 -20.30
CA SER A 294 27.27 7.22 -20.99
C SER A 294 26.47 8.44 -20.53
N SER A 295 27.09 9.62 -20.60
CA SER A 295 26.43 10.91 -20.40
C SER A 295 25.69 11.42 -21.65
N SER A 296 25.80 10.71 -22.78
CA SER A 296 25.11 11.00 -24.04
C SER A 296 24.22 9.83 -24.47
N GLU A 297 23.01 10.17 -24.95
CA GLU A 297 22.10 9.23 -25.60
C GLU A 297 22.63 8.78 -26.97
N SER A 298 22.21 7.62 -27.43
CA SER A 298 22.44 7.14 -28.80
C SER A 298 21.19 6.46 -29.35
N ASP A 299 20.80 6.80 -30.58
CA ASP A 299 19.55 6.34 -31.18
C ASP A 299 19.62 4.86 -31.62
N VAL A 300 20.79 4.35 -32.06
CA VAL A 300 20.95 2.91 -32.38
C VAL A 300 20.81 2.04 -31.12
N LEU A 301 21.20 2.57 -29.96
CA LEU A 301 20.96 1.90 -28.68
C LEU A 301 19.48 1.95 -28.29
N LYS A 302 18.77 3.07 -28.48
CA LYS A 302 17.31 3.13 -28.25
C LYS A 302 16.56 2.10 -29.09
N GLU A 303 16.91 1.95 -30.37
CA GLU A 303 16.32 0.95 -31.26
C GLU A 303 16.58 -0.49 -30.76
N ALA A 304 17.78 -0.81 -30.29
CA ALA A 304 18.11 -2.11 -29.70
C ALA A 304 17.39 -2.38 -28.37
N LEU A 305 17.24 -1.36 -27.51
CA LEU A 305 16.51 -1.45 -26.25
C LEU A 305 15.01 -1.66 -26.50
N GLN A 306 14.40 -0.91 -27.43
CA GLN A 306 13.02 -1.12 -27.88
C GLN A 306 12.82 -2.53 -28.41
N TYR A 307 13.69 -3.01 -29.32
CA TYR A 307 13.61 -4.36 -29.88
C TYR A 307 13.61 -5.44 -28.80
N SER A 308 14.49 -5.31 -27.81
CA SER A 308 14.59 -6.25 -26.68
C SER A 308 13.33 -6.23 -25.81
N SER A 309 12.79 -5.03 -25.55
CA SER A 309 11.54 -4.84 -24.79
C SER A 309 10.33 -5.45 -25.52
N ASP A 310 10.21 -5.19 -26.83
CA ASP A 310 9.13 -5.71 -27.69
C ASP A 310 9.19 -7.24 -27.84
N LYS A 311 10.38 -7.84 -27.76
CA LYS A 311 10.59 -9.30 -27.68
C LYS A 311 10.33 -9.88 -26.27
N GLY A 312 10.09 -9.04 -25.27
CA GLY A 312 9.73 -9.44 -23.91
C GLY A 312 10.91 -9.72 -22.97
N CYS A 313 12.11 -9.21 -23.28
CA CYS A 313 13.27 -9.24 -22.38
C CYS A 313 13.13 -8.16 -21.29
N LEU A 314 13.54 -8.47 -20.06
CA LEU A 314 13.71 -7.47 -19.00
C LEU A 314 15.11 -6.86 -19.08
N ILE A 315 15.22 -5.56 -19.30
CA ILE A 315 16.50 -4.85 -19.39
C ILE A 315 16.79 -4.18 -18.05
N VAL A 316 17.97 -4.42 -17.48
CA VAL A 316 18.41 -3.91 -16.18
C VAL A 316 19.75 -3.19 -16.38
N ALA A 317 19.89 -1.96 -15.90
CA ALA A 317 21.10 -1.17 -16.14
C ALA A 317 21.57 -0.34 -14.95
N ALA A 318 22.88 -0.13 -14.89
CA ALA A 318 23.53 0.70 -13.88
C ALA A 318 23.16 2.18 -14.04
N GLY A 319 22.64 2.81 -12.98
CA GLY A 319 22.26 4.23 -12.95
C GLY A 319 23.41 5.20 -13.19
N GLY A 320 24.66 4.76 -13.05
CA GLY A 320 25.86 5.57 -13.27
C GLY A 320 26.48 6.09 -11.98
N ASN A 321 27.78 6.39 -12.05
CA ASN A 321 28.60 6.83 -10.93
C ASN A 321 29.08 8.28 -11.16
N LYS A 322 29.25 9.03 -10.07
CA LYS A 322 29.69 10.43 -10.09
C LYS A 322 31.22 10.53 -10.06
N GLU A 323 31.82 10.68 -11.23
CA GLU A 323 33.24 10.99 -11.38
C GLU A 323 33.57 12.44 -10.99
N ALA A 324 34.82 12.69 -10.60
CA ALA A 324 35.26 13.96 -10.00
C ALA A 324 35.32 15.15 -10.99
N ASP A 325 35.43 14.87 -12.28
CA ASP A 325 35.50 15.83 -13.40
C ASP A 325 34.25 15.81 -14.30
N SER A 326 33.31 14.89 -14.05
CA SER A 326 32.05 14.81 -14.79
C SER A 326 31.07 15.93 -14.42
N THR A 327 30.43 16.51 -15.43
CA THR A 327 29.32 17.45 -15.27
C THR A 327 27.97 16.74 -15.05
N GLN A 328 27.94 15.41 -15.08
CA GLN A 328 26.71 14.62 -14.99
C GLN A 328 26.14 14.60 -13.57
N THR A 329 24.87 14.94 -13.45
CA THR A 329 24.13 15.05 -12.16
C THR A 329 22.88 14.18 -12.10
N THR A 330 22.58 13.44 -13.17
CA THR A 330 21.42 12.55 -13.32
C THR A 330 21.83 11.20 -13.90
N ILE A 331 20.98 10.17 -13.71
CA ILE A 331 21.16 8.81 -14.24
C ILE A 331 21.66 8.76 -15.70
N SER A 332 22.62 7.88 -15.97
CA SER A 332 23.22 7.66 -17.29
C SER A 332 22.29 6.97 -18.29
N PHE A 333 22.49 7.23 -19.59
CA PHE A 333 22.01 6.35 -20.65
C PHE A 333 22.93 5.10 -20.71
N PRO A 334 22.44 3.85 -20.92
CA PRO A 334 21.08 3.45 -21.29
C PRO A 334 20.08 3.34 -20.15
N ALA A 335 20.50 3.42 -18.87
CA ALA A 335 19.58 3.31 -17.74
C ALA A 335 18.50 4.41 -17.71
N ALA A 336 18.73 5.55 -18.35
CA ALA A 336 17.75 6.61 -18.52
C ALA A 336 16.62 6.34 -19.55
N ASP A 337 16.70 5.23 -20.32
CA ASP A 337 15.66 4.87 -21.30
C ASP A 337 14.41 4.28 -20.63
N PRO A 338 13.18 4.63 -21.03
CA PRO A 338 11.94 4.15 -20.40
C PRO A 338 11.79 2.61 -20.42
N HIS A 339 12.38 1.90 -21.37
CA HIS A 339 12.32 0.44 -21.46
C HIS A 339 13.22 -0.28 -20.45
N VAL A 340 14.05 0.47 -19.72
CA VAL A 340 15.10 -0.07 -18.84
C VAL A 340 14.75 0.11 -17.37
N LEU A 341 15.15 -0.87 -16.57
CA LEU A 341 15.08 -0.83 -15.11
C LEU A 341 16.38 -0.20 -14.57
N ALA A 342 16.33 1.10 -14.27
CA ALA A 342 17.49 1.88 -13.81
C ALA A 342 17.82 1.60 -12.34
N ILE A 343 19.04 1.09 -12.06
CA ILE A 343 19.43 0.61 -10.73
C ILE A 343 20.46 1.53 -10.06
N THR A 344 20.13 2.03 -8.87
CA THR A 344 21.01 2.84 -8.02
C THR A 344 21.68 2.00 -6.93
N ALA A 345 22.79 2.50 -6.36
CA ALA A 345 23.63 1.74 -5.43
C ALA A 345 23.40 2.15 -3.96
N THR A 346 23.20 1.18 -3.07
CA THR A 346 23.19 1.38 -1.61
C THR A 346 24.38 0.71 -0.93
N ASN A 347 24.78 1.26 0.22
CA ASN A 347 25.75 0.65 1.12
C ASN A 347 25.10 -0.27 2.17
N SER A 348 25.93 -0.89 3.01
CA SER A 348 25.49 -1.88 4.02
C SER A 348 24.62 -1.29 5.15
N ASN A 349 24.54 0.04 5.28
CA ASN A 349 23.63 0.73 6.20
C ASN A 349 22.27 1.08 5.54
N ASP A 350 22.03 0.62 4.31
CA ASP A 350 20.89 0.99 3.46
C ASP A 350 20.83 2.49 3.10
N GLN A 351 21.97 3.18 3.18
CA GLN A 351 22.11 4.54 2.68
C GLN A 351 22.47 4.49 1.20
N ILE A 352 22.01 5.46 0.41
CA ILE A 352 22.47 5.62 -0.98
C ILE A 352 23.98 5.89 -1.00
N ALA A 353 24.70 5.19 -1.88
CA ALA A 353 26.14 5.32 -2.01
C ALA A 353 26.50 6.69 -2.58
N VAL A 354 27.55 7.33 -2.06
CA VAL A 354 27.87 8.76 -2.35
C VAL A 354 28.19 9.01 -3.84
N PHE A 355 28.60 7.97 -4.58
CA PHE A 355 28.84 8.03 -6.02
C PHE A 355 27.57 7.80 -6.86
N SER A 356 26.49 7.24 -6.32
CA SER A 356 25.32 6.83 -7.12
C SER A 356 24.61 8.06 -7.68
N LEU A 357 24.46 8.14 -9.01
CA LEU A 357 23.70 9.23 -9.63
C LEU A 357 22.20 9.05 -9.34
N PRO A 358 21.51 10.09 -8.82
CA PRO A 358 20.06 10.08 -8.70
C PRO A 358 19.42 10.41 -10.06
N GLY A 359 18.10 10.24 -10.20
CA GLY A 359 17.37 10.75 -11.36
C GLY A 359 15.89 10.40 -11.33
N PRO A 360 15.04 11.13 -12.08
CA PRO A 360 13.62 10.80 -12.22
C PRO A 360 13.37 9.43 -12.86
N GLN A 361 14.39 8.77 -13.42
CA GLN A 361 14.37 7.41 -13.96
C GLN A 361 14.65 6.30 -12.94
N ALA A 362 15.13 6.61 -11.72
CA ALA A 362 15.51 5.60 -10.72
C ALA A 362 14.39 4.59 -10.45
N ALA A 363 14.60 3.31 -10.79
CA ALA A 363 13.58 2.29 -10.61
C ALA A 363 13.74 1.59 -9.25
N LEU A 364 14.95 1.13 -8.93
CA LEU A 364 15.24 0.40 -7.71
C LEU A 364 16.65 0.70 -7.20
N ALA A 365 16.84 0.58 -5.89
CA ALA A 365 18.14 0.53 -5.26
C ALA A 365 18.60 -0.93 -5.05
N ALA A 366 19.91 -1.17 -5.07
CA ALA A 366 20.46 -2.48 -4.70
C ALA A 366 21.88 -2.36 -4.11
N PRO A 367 22.36 -3.41 -3.40
CA PRO A 367 23.72 -3.46 -2.85
C PRO A 367 24.79 -3.14 -3.91
N GLY A 368 25.52 -2.03 -3.72
CA GLY A 368 26.52 -1.56 -4.68
C GLY A 368 27.79 -0.97 -4.06
N GLU A 369 27.96 -1.01 -2.73
CA GLU A 369 29.19 -0.58 -2.03
C GLU A 369 29.80 -1.78 -1.27
N THR A 370 31.10 -2.01 -1.45
CA THR A 370 31.88 -3.14 -0.94
C THR A 370 31.23 -4.48 -1.29
N ILE A 371 31.06 -4.76 -2.58
CA ILE A 371 30.43 -5.98 -3.09
C ILE A 371 31.49 -6.99 -3.51
N ALA A 372 31.63 -8.07 -2.74
CA ALA A 372 32.53 -9.19 -3.03
C ALA A 372 31.94 -10.10 -4.12
N SER A 373 32.74 -10.41 -5.15
CA SER A 373 32.40 -11.31 -6.26
C SER A 373 33.65 -11.92 -6.90
N ASP A 374 33.45 -12.81 -7.86
CA ASP A 374 34.49 -13.32 -8.77
C ASP A 374 35.26 -12.17 -9.47
N TYR A 375 36.50 -12.42 -9.89
CA TYR A 375 37.28 -11.42 -10.61
C TYR A 375 38.38 -12.04 -11.48
N TRP A 376 38.59 -11.48 -12.67
CA TRP A 376 39.70 -11.86 -13.56
C TRP A 376 40.80 -10.80 -13.55
N ASN A 377 42.05 -11.21 -13.28
CA ASN A 377 43.22 -10.31 -13.30
C ASN A 377 44.41 -10.84 -14.13
N GLY A 378 44.15 -11.80 -15.02
CA GLY A 378 45.15 -12.70 -15.60
C GLY A 378 45.02 -14.13 -15.06
N SER A 379 44.35 -14.27 -13.92
CA SER A 379 43.92 -15.53 -13.30
C SER A 379 42.54 -15.36 -12.65
N SER A 380 41.86 -16.48 -12.43
CA SER A 380 40.65 -16.60 -11.62
C SER A 380 40.92 -16.17 -10.16
N GLY A 381 39.97 -15.50 -9.52
CA GLY A 381 40.11 -14.92 -8.18
C GLY A 381 38.85 -14.17 -7.74
N TYR A 382 38.97 -13.32 -6.72
CA TYR A 382 37.84 -12.56 -6.16
C TYR A 382 38.26 -11.12 -5.86
N ALA A 383 37.30 -10.20 -5.95
CA ALA A 383 37.50 -8.79 -5.61
C ALA A 383 36.25 -8.19 -4.95
N SER A 384 36.45 -7.13 -4.17
CA SER A 384 35.36 -6.25 -3.73
C SER A 384 35.38 -4.98 -4.56
N LEU A 385 34.25 -4.61 -5.16
CA LEU A 385 34.09 -3.40 -5.98
C LEU A 385 32.94 -2.52 -5.45
N ASP A 386 32.99 -1.26 -5.84
CA ASP A 386 31.98 -0.23 -5.60
C ASP A 386 31.42 0.24 -6.95
N GLY A 387 30.09 0.39 -7.07
CA GLY A 387 29.46 0.95 -8.25
C GLY A 387 27.99 0.57 -8.44
N THR A 388 27.25 1.40 -9.17
CA THR A 388 25.93 1.01 -9.73
C THR A 388 26.03 -0.21 -10.65
N SER A 389 27.19 -0.44 -11.26
CA SER A 389 27.57 -1.65 -12.01
C SER A 389 27.53 -2.94 -11.19
N MET A 390 27.60 -2.88 -9.86
CA MET A 390 27.44 -4.03 -8.94
C MET A 390 25.98 -4.14 -8.44
N ALA A 391 25.26 -3.02 -8.36
CA ALA A 391 23.84 -2.99 -7.99
C ALA A 391 22.94 -3.56 -9.10
N SER A 392 23.19 -3.22 -10.37
CA SER A 392 22.47 -3.73 -11.54
C SER A 392 22.38 -5.28 -11.62
N PRO A 393 23.50 -6.04 -11.57
CA PRO A 393 23.47 -7.50 -11.62
C PRO A 393 22.77 -8.11 -10.41
N PHE A 394 22.79 -7.44 -9.25
CA PHE A 394 22.06 -7.90 -8.08
C PHE A 394 20.55 -7.93 -8.38
N VAL A 395 20.00 -6.88 -9.01
CA VAL A 395 18.57 -6.83 -9.41
C VAL A 395 18.27 -7.81 -10.54
N ALA A 396 19.16 -7.95 -11.53
CA ALA A 396 19.01 -8.97 -12.58
C ALA A 396 18.94 -10.40 -12.00
N GLY A 397 19.75 -10.69 -10.97
CA GLY A 397 19.66 -11.92 -10.21
C GLY A 397 18.33 -12.08 -9.47
N VAL A 398 17.83 -11.04 -8.79
CA VAL A 398 16.52 -11.13 -8.10
C VAL A 398 15.37 -11.33 -9.09
N ALA A 399 15.38 -10.66 -10.24
CA ALA A 399 14.40 -10.87 -11.31
C ALA A 399 14.40 -12.34 -11.78
N ALA A 400 15.58 -12.94 -11.95
CA ALA A 400 15.72 -14.35 -12.32
C ALA A 400 15.21 -15.32 -11.23
N LEU A 401 15.35 -14.98 -9.95
CA LEU A 401 14.75 -15.76 -8.85
C LEU A 401 13.22 -15.81 -9.00
N VAL A 402 12.56 -14.64 -9.12
CA VAL A 402 11.09 -14.57 -9.29
C VAL A 402 10.66 -15.35 -10.54
N TRP A 403 11.28 -15.10 -11.68
CA TRP A 403 10.90 -15.72 -12.95
C TRP A 403 11.13 -17.24 -12.97
N SER A 404 12.10 -17.76 -12.19
CA SER A 404 12.37 -19.20 -12.07
C SER A 404 11.29 -20.00 -11.33
N VAL A 405 10.44 -19.32 -10.54
CA VAL A 405 9.26 -19.94 -9.87
C VAL A 405 7.92 -19.47 -10.41
N HIS A 406 7.89 -18.36 -11.16
CA HIS A 406 6.74 -17.84 -11.89
C HIS A 406 7.01 -17.72 -13.41
N PRO A 407 7.24 -18.85 -14.12
CA PRO A 407 7.56 -18.86 -15.55
C PRO A 407 6.40 -18.38 -16.44
N GLU A 408 5.19 -18.22 -15.91
CA GLU A 408 4.02 -17.67 -16.60
C GLU A 408 4.02 -16.14 -16.73
N LEU A 409 4.92 -15.43 -16.04
CA LEU A 409 4.98 -13.97 -16.05
C LEU A 409 5.79 -13.43 -17.24
N ASN A 410 5.52 -12.18 -17.61
CA ASN A 410 6.30 -11.40 -18.59
C ASN A 410 7.19 -10.35 -17.91
N ALA A 411 8.12 -9.74 -18.67
CA ALA A 411 9.06 -8.75 -18.16
C ALA A 411 8.40 -7.56 -17.42
N GLN A 412 7.27 -7.06 -17.93
CA GLN A 412 6.56 -5.95 -17.28
C GLN A 412 5.91 -6.37 -15.95
N GLN A 413 5.43 -7.61 -15.84
CA GLN A 413 4.93 -8.15 -14.58
C GLN A 413 6.06 -8.33 -13.57
N ILE A 414 7.19 -8.94 -13.99
CA ILE A 414 8.39 -9.06 -13.13
C ILE A 414 8.87 -7.68 -12.67
N ARG A 415 8.86 -6.66 -13.54
CA ARG A 415 9.16 -5.26 -13.19
C ARG A 415 8.20 -4.74 -12.11
N ILE A 416 6.88 -4.81 -12.35
CA ILE A 416 5.85 -4.37 -11.40
C ILE A 416 5.97 -5.09 -10.06
N ASP A 417 6.27 -6.39 -10.06
CA ASP A 417 6.44 -7.21 -8.86
C ASP A 417 7.68 -6.78 -8.05
N LEU A 418 8.80 -6.46 -8.71
CA LEU A 418 10.01 -5.93 -8.05
C LEU A 418 9.79 -4.50 -7.51
N GLU A 419 9.19 -3.61 -8.30
CA GLU A 419 8.88 -2.22 -7.92
C GLU A 419 7.89 -2.16 -6.74
N ASN A 420 6.88 -3.04 -6.71
CA ASN A 420 5.94 -3.16 -5.60
C ASN A 420 6.46 -3.95 -4.40
N SER A 421 7.64 -4.59 -4.49
CA SER A 421 8.20 -5.43 -3.41
C SER A 421 9.52 -4.99 -2.80
N ALA A 422 10.14 -3.96 -3.37
CA ALA A 422 11.25 -3.25 -2.75
C ALA A 422 10.92 -2.81 -1.31
N LEU A 423 11.93 -2.86 -0.43
CA LEU A 423 11.89 -2.19 0.85
C LEU A 423 12.13 -0.69 0.61
N ASP A 424 11.07 0.07 0.83
CA ASP A 424 11.04 1.53 0.80
C ASP A 424 12.06 2.15 1.79
N LEU A 425 12.75 3.23 1.41
CA LEU A 425 13.90 3.78 2.16
C LEU A 425 13.95 5.32 2.17
N ASP A 426 14.41 5.86 3.30
CA ASP A 426 14.48 7.31 3.61
C ASP A 426 13.12 8.00 3.63
N SER A 427 12.73 8.67 2.53
CA SER A 427 11.36 9.11 2.34
C SER A 427 10.44 7.91 2.24
N ILE A 428 9.20 8.04 2.70
CA ILE A 428 8.17 7.10 2.28
C ILE A 428 7.99 7.31 0.76
N GLY A 429 8.20 6.26 -0.02
CA GLY A 429 7.87 6.17 -1.42
C GLY A 429 8.89 6.65 -2.43
N ARG A 430 8.48 6.53 -3.70
CA ARG A 430 9.37 6.63 -4.85
C ARG A 430 10.09 7.98 -4.93
N ASP A 431 11.39 7.94 -4.72
CA ASP A 431 12.27 9.09 -4.81
C ASP A 431 13.28 8.95 -5.97
N ASN A 432 14.07 9.99 -6.22
CA ASN A 432 15.06 9.99 -7.30
C ASN A 432 16.35 9.23 -6.93
N SER A 433 16.54 8.79 -5.69
CA SER A 433 17.77 8.17 -5.19
C SER A 433 17.63 6.66 -5.07
N TYR A 434 16.61 6.16 -4.37
CA TYR A 434 16.35 4.72 -4.18
C TYR A 434 15.34 4.16 -5.19
N GLY A 435 14.71 5.00 -6.02
CA GLY A 435 13.58 4.57 -6.84
C GLY A 435 12.43 4.11 -5.94
N PHE A 436 11.87 2.92 -6.17
CA PHE A 436 10.86 2.32 -5.29
C PHE A 436 11.42 1.71 -3.99
N GLY A 437 12.71 1.90 -3.70
CA GLY A 437 13.41 1.35 -2.53
C GLY A 437 14.42 0.26 -2.91
N ARG A 438 15.03 -0.37 -1.90
CA ARG A 438 15.98 -1.48 -2.12
C ARG A 438 15.25 -2.77 -2.48
N VAL A 439 15.67 -3.44 -3.55
CA VAL A 439 15.15 -4.74 -3.97
C VAL A 439 15.16 -5.79 -2.84
N ASN A 440 14.14 -6.66 -2.78
CA ASN A 440 14.07 -7.80 -1.85
C ASN A 440 13.50 -9.05 -2.55
N ALA A 441 14.27 -10.13 -2.54
CA ALA A 441 13.99 -11.34 -3.31
C ALA A 441 12.85 -12.19 -2.74
N TYR A 442 12.82 -12.35 -1.41
CA TYR A 442 11.73 -13.08 -0.75
C TYR A 442 10.40 -12.40 -1.02
N TRP A 443 10.36 -11.08 -0.88
CA TRP A 443 9.14 -10.31 -1.07
C TRP A 443 8.68 -10.22 -2.51
N ALA A 444 9.59 -10.15 -3.49
CA ALA A 444 9.22 -10.18 -4.91
C ALA A 444 8.50 -11.49 -5.27
N ILE A 445 9.00 -12.64 -4.78
CA ILE A 445 8.31 -13.93 -4.91
C ILE A 445 6.98 -13.92 -4.14
N ARG A 446 6.90 -13.30 -2.96
CA ARG A 446 5.63 -13.20 -2.22
C ARG A 446 4.57 -12.31 -2.86
N PHE A 447 4.98 -11.35 -3.68
CA PHE A 447 4.08 -10.52 -4.47
C PHE A 447 3.60 -11.27 -5.73
N ALA A 448 4.52 -11.92 -6.44
CA ALA A 448 4.23 -12.78 -7.59
C ALA A 448 3.35 -14.01 -7.23
N ASP A 449 3.48 -14.54 -6.01
CA ASP A 449 2.51 -15.42 -5.34
C ASP A 449 1.16 -14.70 -5.08
N LYS A 450 0.40 -14.41 -6.14
CA LYS A 450 -0.84 -13.60 -6.16
C LYS A 450 -1.76 -13.81 -4.95
N SER A 451 -2.07 -12.70 -4.27
CA SER A 451 -3.10 -12.49 -3.23
C SER A 451 -3.65 -13.77 -2.57
N LYS A 452 -2.86 -14.38 -1.69
CA LYS A 452 -3.19 -15.66 -1.06
C LYS A 452 -4.50 -15.61 -0.24
N PRO A 453 -5.35 -16.65 -0.28
CA PRO A 453 -6.53 -16.74 0.57
C PRO A 453 -6.16 -17.18 2.00
N TYR A 454 -6.59 -16.41 3.00
CA TYR A 454 -6.34 -16.65 4.42
C TYR A 454 -7.65 -16.75 5.21
N PRO A 455 -7.83 -17.73 6.11
CA PRO A 455 -8.98 -17.77 7.00
C PRO A 455 -8.85 -16.78 8.16
N SER A 456 -9.96 -16.16 8.55
CA SER A 456 -10.08 -15.35 9.77
C SER A 456 -9.90 -16.18 11.05
N PRO A 457 -9.16 -15.69 12.07
CA PRO A 457 -8.30 -14.52 12.05
C PRO A 457 -6.97 -14.82 11.33
N ALA A 458 -6.58 -13.93 10.41
CA ALA A 458 -5.33 -14.00 9.68
C ALA A 458 -4.25 -13.13 10.34
N ASN A 459 -2.98 -13.50 10.16
CA ASN A 459 -1.87 -12.56 10.30
C ASN A 459 -1.35 -12.29 8.89
N LEU A 460 -1.47 -11.05 8.43
CA LEU A 460 -0.94 -10.61 7.15
C LEU A 460 0.45 -10.01 7.35
N ASP A 461 1.33 -10.22 6.39
CA ASP A 461 2.48 -9.36 6.16
C ASP A 461 2.10 -8.24 5.17
N TRP A 462 3.06 -7.39 4.79
CA TRP A 462 2.74 -6.23 3.95
C TRP A 462 2.32 -6.62 2.52
N SER A 463 2.57 -7.85 2.03
CA SER A 463 2.12 -8.31 0.70
C SER A 463 0.60 -8.41 0.57
N GLY A 464 -0.13 -8.41 1.70
CA GLY A 464 -1.59 -8.44 1.73
C GLY A 464 -2.16 -9.83 1.46
N GLY A 465 -3.25 -9.90 0.69
CA GLY A 465 -3.97 -11.14 0.37
C GLY A 465 -5.48 -11.02 0.54
N ILE A 466 -6.19 -12.15 0.50
CA ILE A 466 -7.65 -12.21 0.61
C ILE A 466 -8.02 -12.87 1.94
N VAL A 467 -8.53 -12.10 2.90
CA VAL A 467 -8.99 -12.65 4.18
C VAL A 467 -10.46 -13.06 4.08
N GLN A 468 -10.76 -14.30 4.42
CA GLN A 468 -12.08 -14.91 4.32
C GLN A 468 -12.67 -15.22 5.71
N GLY A 469 -13.97 -15.03 5.89
CA GLY A 469 -14.66 -15.27 7.16
C GLY A 469 -16.18 -15.25 7.00
N GLY A 470 -16.92 -15.17 8.11
CA GLY A 470 -18.37 -15.05 8.09
C GLY A 470 -19.11 -15.88 9.15
N THR A 471 -20.34 -16.26 8.79
CA THR A 471 -21.31 -17.02 9.60
C THR A 471 -21.98 -18.10 8.76
N ALA A 472 -23.07 -18.71 9.26
CA ALA A 472 -23.92 -19.59 8.46
C ALA A 472 -24.74 -18.84 7.39
N ASN A 473 -25.00 -17.54 7.56
CA ASN A 473 -25.91 -16.74 6.73
C ASN A 473 -25.21 -15.65 5.89
N THR A 474 -23.95 -15.33 6.20
CA THR A 474 -23.14 -14.31 5.49
C THR A 474 -21.71 -14.82 5.35
N SER A 475 -21.17 -14.91 4.13
CA SER A 475 -19.72 -15.09 3.91
C SER A 475 -19.06 -13.76 3.52
N VAL A 476 -17.77 -13.65 3.83
CA VAL A 476 -16.98 -12.43 3.73
C VAL A 476 -15.69 -12.74 2.99
N SER A 477 -15.34 -11.88 2.04
CA SER A 477 -14.03 -11.88 1.38
C SER A 477 -13.50 -10.45 1.36
N LEU A 478 -12.39 -10.21 2.05
CA LEU A 478 -11.74 -8.91 2.16
C LEU A 478 -10.42 -8.96 1.39
N ASN A 479 -10.38 -8.31 0.24
CA ASN A 479 -9.16 -8.13 -0.54
C ASN A 479 -8.30 -7.03 0.09
N VAL A 480 -7.07 -7.37 0.45
CA VAL A 480 -6.04 -6.47 1.00
C VAL A 480 -4.93 -6.33 -0.04
N PRO A 481 -4.84 -5.20 -0.77
CA PRO A 481 -3.72 -4.92 -1.65
C PRO A 481 -2.36 -4.93 -0.92
N ALA A 482 -1.28 -5.21 -1.64
CA ALA A 482 0.07 -5.06 -1.10
C ALA A 482 0.38 -3.61 -0.72
N ARG A 483 1.15 -3.41 0.36
CA ARG A 483 1.43 -2.12 1.01
C ARG A 483 0.16 -1.39 1.52
N SER A 484 -0.97 -2.08 1.75
CA SER A 484 -2.16 -1.47 2.39
C SER A 484 -1.96 -1.07 3.84
N PHE A 485 -0.98 -1.68 4.52
CA PHE A 485 -0.58 -1.35 5.89
C PHE A 485 0.85 -0.82 5.92
N GLY A 486 1.23 -0.16 7.02
CA GLY A 486 2.53 0.50 7.18
C GLY A 486 3.76 -0.42 7.03
N LEU A 487 4.87 0.18 6.61
CA LEU A 487 6.05 -0.49 6.03
C LEU A 487 6.98 -1.25 7.01
N ASP A 488 6.61 -1.42 8.29
CA ASP A 488 7.44 -2.20 9.22
C ASP A 488 7.32 -3.71 8.90
N PRO A 489 8.39 -4.37 8.41
CA PRO A 489 8.33 -5.78 8.01
C PRO A 489 8.16 -6.76 9.19
N ASN A 490 8.17 -6.26 10.43
CA ASN A 490 7.90 -7.02 11.65
C ASN A 490 6.44 -6.88 12.12
N LEU A 491 5.69 -5.91 11.58
CA LEU A 491 4.35 -5.53 12.03
C LEU A 491 3.28 -6.43 11.41
N GLY A 492 3.30 -7.72 11.79
CA GLY A 492 2.28 -8.68 11.36
C GLY A 492 0.87 -8.20 11.74
N VAL A 493 0.06 -7.90 10.73
CA VAL A 493 -1.29 -7.35 10.91
C VAL A 493 -2.26 -8.46 11.23
N THR A 494 -2.70 -8.55 12.48
CA THR A 494 -3.78 -9.45 12.86
C THR A 494 -5.11 -8.89 12.36
N LEU A 495 -5.72 -9.53 11.36
CA LEU A 495 -7.03 -9.17 10.82
C LEU A 495 -8.05 -10.24 11.20
N SER A 496 -9.18 -9.82 11.77
CA SER A 496 -10.28 -10.71 12.13
C SER A 496 -11.61 -10.27 11.54
N VAL A 497 -12.42 -11.28 11.22
CA VAL A 497 -13.76 -11.20 10.65
C VAL A 497 -14.64 -12.19 11.42
N GLU A 498 -15.62 -11.69 12.18
CA GLU A 498 -16.52 -12.51 13.01
C GLU A 498 -17.97 -12.01 12.90
N GLY A 499 -18.95 -12.92 12.94
CA GLY A 499 -20.37 -12.53 13.03
C GLY A 499 -20.71 -11.91 14.38
N THR A 500 -21.50 -10.84 14.39
CA THR A 500 -21.84 -10.09 15.62
C THR A 500 -23.35 -9.94 15.83
N SER A 501 -23.79 -10.16 17.08
CA SER A 501 -25.18 -10.02 17.50
C SER A 501 -25.51 -8.57 17.87
N GLY A 502 -25.54 -7.69 16.88
CA GLY A 502 -26.27 -6.42 16.95
C GLY A 502 -25.54 -5.16 16.50
N SER A 503 -26.25 -4.35 15.72
CA SER A 503 -26.83 -3.12 16.28
C SER A 503 -28.33 -3.10 15.92
N SER A 504 -28.99 -1.94 15.85
CA SER A 504 -30.41 -1.82 15.53
C SER A 504 -30.76 -2.34 14.12
N ASP A 505 -32.07 -2.41 13.82
CA ASP A 505 -32.55 -2.57 12.46
C ASP A 505 -31.93 -1.55 11.49
N LEU A 506 -31.86 -1.94 10.21
CA LEU A 506 -31.43 -1.08 9.11
C LEU A 506 -32.44 0.07 8.86
N PRO A 507 -32.07 1.11 8.09
CA PRO A 507 -32.95 2.23 7.78
C PRO A 507 -34.33 1.78 7.25
N THR A 508 -35.39 2.52 7.62
CA THR A 508 -36.77 2.20 7.25
C THR A 508 -36.92 2.02 5.73
N GLY A 509 -37.43 0.85 5.31
CA GLY A 509 -37.54 0.47 3.90
C GLY A 509 -36.41 -0.43 3.37
N ILE A 510 -35.31 -0.56 4.12
CA ILE A 510 -34.24 -1.54 3.84
C ILE A 510 -34.57 -2.86 4.54
N LEU A 511 -34.66 -3.95 3.78
CA LEU A 511 -34.77 -5.31 4.32
C LEU A 511 -33.36 -5.84 4.67
N PRO A 512 -33.02 -6.05 5.95
CA PRO A 512 -31.78 -6.73 6.31
C PRO A 512 -31.80 -8.19 5.83
N ILE A 513 -30.71 -8.65 5.21
CA ILE A 513 -30.52 -10.06 4.86
C ILE A 513 -29.14 -10.48 5.38
N GLY A 514 -29.08 -11.67 5.99
CA GLY A 514 -27.88 -12.19 6.63
C GLY A 514 -27.54 -11.53 7.98
N ASP A 515 -26.45 -12.02 8.55
CA ASP A 515 -25.89 -11.56 9.82
C ASP A 515 -25.00 -10.32 9.62
N ALA A 516 -24.86 -9.52 10.67
CA ALA A 516 -23.88 -8.44 10.72
C ALA A 516 -22.47 -9.00 10.99
N ILE A 517 -21.46 -8.39 10.40
CA ILE A 517 -20.06 -8.82 10.43
C ILE A 517 -19.22 -7.74 11.12
N SER A 518 -18.47 -8.09 12.14
CA SER A 518 -17.38 -7.26 12.66
C SER A 518 -16.09 -7.55 11.88
N ILE A 519 -15.42 -6.50 11.39
CA ILE A 519 -14.11 -6.57 10.75
C ILE A 519 -13.15 -5.69 11.57
N GLN A 520 -12.02 -6.25 12.00
CA GLN A 520 -11.04 -5.58 12.86
C GLN A 520 -9.61 -5.87 12.39
N TRP A 521 -8.72 -4.90 12.52
CA TRP A 521 -7.28 -5.07 12.25
C TRP A 521 -6.42 -4.17 13.13
N SER A 522 -5.11 -4.42 13.15
CA SER A 522 -4.10 -3.58 13.80
C SER A 522 -3.39 -2.66 12.80
N GLY A 523 -3.23 -1.38 13.16
CA GLY A 523 -2.46 -0.40 12.38
C GLY A 523 -3.29 0.46 11.42
N SER A 524 -2.63 1.47 10.85
CA SER A 524 -3.22 2.41 9.89
C SER A 524 -3.24 1.84 8.47
N ILE A 525 -4.16 2.33 7.64
CA ILE A 525 -4.34 1.90 6.25
C ILE A 525 -3.90 2.99 5.26
N ASN A 526 -3.13 2.56 4.25
CA ASN A 526 -2.54 3.36 3.18
C ASN A 526 -3.13 3.03 1.78
N LYS A 527 -4.02 2.03 1.67
CA LYS A 527 -4.76 1.71 0.43
C LYS A 527 -6.16 1.16 0.76
N LEU A 528 -7.15 1.50 -0.06
CA LEU A 528 -8.54 1.04 0.10
C LEU A 528 -8.63 -0.50 0.07
N LEU A 529 -9.27 -1.12 1.08
CA LEU A 529 -9.53 -2.56 1.08
C LEU A 529 -10.83 -2.87 0.33
N GLY A 530 -10.83 -3.94 -0.47
CA GLY A 530 -12.03 -4.39 -1.20
C GLY A 530 -12.86 -5.36 -0.36
N LEU A 531 -13.98 -4.90 0.20
CA LEU A 531 -14.92 -5.72 0.96
C LEU A 531 -15.99 -6.31 0.04
N ALA A 532 -16.08 -7.65 -0.01
CA ALA A 532 -17.22 -8.37 -0.56
C ALA A 532 -18.00 -9.10 0.56
N LEU A 533 -19.29 -8.82 0.67
CA LEU A 533 -20.22 -9.53 1.57
C LEU A 533 -21.22 -10.33 0.73
N THR A 534 -21.30 -11.63 0.96
CA THR A 534 -22.23 -12.53 0.25
C THR A 534 -23.27 -13.10 1.20
N THR A 535 -24.55 -12.85 0.92
CA THR A 535 -25.67 -13.41 1.70
C THR A 535 -25.96 -14.85 1.27
N LEU A 536 -26.00 -15.77 2.23
CA LEU A 536 -26.23 -17.20 2.05
C LEU A 536 -27.68 -17.54 2.42
N GLY A 537 -28.45 -18.05 1.45
CA GLY A 537 -29.88 -18.33 1.61
C GLY A 537 -30.70 -17.81 0.43
N ASP A 538 -32.02 -17.69 0.61
CA ASP A 538 -32.94 -17.20 -0.41
C ASP A 538 -32.50 -15.83 -0.95
N HIS A 539 -32.33 -15.76 -2.26
CA HIS A 539 -31.89 -14.54 -2.94
C HIS A 539 -33.03 -13.52 -3.01
N PRO A 540 -32.71 -12.21 -2.97
CA PRO A 540 -33.70 -11.17 -3.21
C PRO A 540 -34.35 -11.35 -4.59
N ALA A 541 -35.63 -10.99 -4.70
CA ALA A 541 -36.33 -10.96 -5.98
C ALA A 541 -35.65 -9.97 -6.95
N SER A 542 -35.80 -10.21 -8.25
CA SER A 542 -35.12 -9.47 -9.32
C SER A 542 -35.52 -7.99 -9.44
N ASP A 543 -36.46 -7.52 -8.62
CA ASP A 543 -36.90 -6.14 -8.46
C ASP A 543 -36.17 -5.39 -7.32
N ARG A 544 -35.01 -5.89 -6.85
CA ARG A 544 -34.26 -5.34 -5.71
C ARG A 544 -32.79 -5.08 -6.02
N VAL A 545 -32.17 -4.24 -5.20
CA VAL A 545 -30.71 -3.99 -5.15
C VAL A 545 -30.21 -4.03 -3.72
N GLY A 546 -29.01 -4.58 -3.55
CA GLY A 546 -28.33 -4.74 -2.27
C GLY A 546 -27.28 -3.67 -2.01
N TYR A 547 -27.10 -3.40 -0.72
CA TYR A 547 -26.26 -2.34 -0.19
C TYR A 547 -25.53 -2.79 1.09
N ILE A 548 -24.29 -2.36 1.25
CA ILE A 548 -23.50 -2.50 2.48
C ILE A 548 -23.63 -1.22 3.30
N PHE A 549 -23.98 -1.41 4.58
CA PHE A 549 -24.01 -0.38 5.59
C PHE A 549 -22.89 -0.59 6.63
N HIS A 550 -22.27 0.49 7.08
CA HIS A 550 -21.31 0.54 8.18
C HIS A 550 -21.98 1.15 9.43
N TRP A 551 -21.68 0.64 10.62
CA TRP A 551 -22.22 1.15 11.89
C TRP A 551 -21.28 2.17 12.56
N SER A 552 -21.62 3.46 12.55
CA SER A 552 -20.78 4.57 13.06
C SER A 552 -20.74 4.71 14.60
N GLY A 553 -21.07 3.62 15.31
CA GLY A 553 -21.36 3.62 16.75
C GLY A 553 -22.74 4.19 17.10
N SER A 554 -23.38 4.96 16.20
CA SER A 554 -24.66 5.64 16.44
C SER A 554 -25.76 5.36 15.42
N ARG A 555 -25.38 5.10 14.16
CA ARG A 555 -26.31 4.87 13.04
C ARG A 555 -25.67 3.99 11.96
N TRP A 556 -26.50 3.42 11.10
CA TRP A 556 -26.09 2.77 9.86
C TRP A 556 -25.88 3.83 8.77
N ILE A 557 -24.66 3.93 8.25
CA ILE A 557 -24.27 4.77 7.10
C ILE A 557 -24.14 3.87 5.86
N LEU A 558 -24.63 4.33 4.71
CA LEU A 558 -24.56 3.61 3.44
C LEU A 558 -23.21 3.83 2.74
N ILE A 559 -22.48 2.74 2.42
CA ILE A 559 -21.09 2.83 1.94
C ILE A 559 -20.80 2.16 0.58
N GLY A 560 -21.60 1.18 0.15
CA GLY A 560 -21.38 0.47 -1.10
C GLY A 560 -22.58 -0.35 -1.57
N GLY A 561 -22.58 -0.78 -2.83
CA GLY A 561 -23.57 -1.69 -3.41
C GLY A 561 -24.26 -1.15 -4.65
N GLY A 562 -25.60 -1.12 -4.65
CA GLY A 562 -26.40 -0.83 -5.84
C GLY A 562 -26.49 -2.01 -6.82
N ILE A 563 -26.15 -3.22 -6.36
CA ILE A 563 -26.03 -4.44 -7.17
C ILE A 563 -27.21 -5.38 -6.91
N ASN A 564 -27.82 -5.91 -7.96
CA ASN A 564 -28.79 -7.01 -7.91
C ASN A 564 -28.05 -8.36 -7.99
N ALA A 565 -27.39 -8.74 -6.89
CA ALA A 565 -26.65 -9.99 -6.74
C ALA A 565 -26.60 -10.39 -5.24
N PRO A 566 -26.34 -11.67 -4.89
CA PRO A 566 -26.15 -12.08 -3.50
C PRO A 566 -24.84 -11.57 -2.89
N THR A 567 -23.84 -11.25 -3.72
CA THR A 567 -22.56 -10.63 -3.32
C THR A 567 -22.62 -9.13 -3.59
N ILE A 568 -22.44 -8.34 -2.53
CA ILE A 568 -22.37 -6.88 -2.60
C ILE A 568 -20.94 -6.45 -2.27
N ASN A 569 -20.44 -5.43 -2.98
CA ASN A 569 -19.07 -4.92 -2.84
C ASN A 569 -19.05 -3.49 -2.30
N ALA A 570 -18.00 -3.16 -1.54
CA ALA A 570 -17.69 -1.83 -1.05
C ALA A 570 -16.17 -1.65 -0.89
N GLY A 571 -15.68 -0.42 -0.89
CA GLY A 571 -14.35 -0.09 -0.38
C GLY A 571 -14.41 0.23 1.11
N ILE A 572 -13.41 -0.17 1.91
CA ILE A 572 -13.30 0.22 3.33
C ILE A 572 -11.88 0.65 3.72
N THR A 573 -11.77 1.62 4.63
CA THR A 573 -10.51 2.06 5.26
C THR A 573 -10.53 2.06 6.79
N GLU A 574 -11.65 1.70 7.42
CA GLU A 574 -11.85 1.74 8.88
C GLU A 574 -12.36 0.39 9.39
N PRO A 575 -11.90 -0.11 10.57
CA PRO A 575 -12.49 -1.30 11.17
C PRO A 575 -13.87 -0.96 11.76
N GLY A 576 -14.78 -1.94 11.79
CA GLY A 576 -16.15 -1.66 12.21
C GLY A 576 -17.12 -2.83 12.06
N ILE A 577 -18.41 -2.54 12.15
CA ILE A 577 -19.49 -3.51 11.93
C ILE A 577 -20.19 -3.19 10.62
N TYR A 578 -20.36 -4.20 9.78
CA TYR A 578 -20.92 -4.12 8.43
C TYR A 578 -22.14 -5.03 8.29
N ARG A 579 -23.12 -4.62 7.48
CA ARG A 579 -24.30 -5.46 7.18
C ARG A 579 -24.84 -5.22 5.77
N VAL A 580 -25.36 -6.27 5.15
CA VAL A 580 -26.09 -6.18 3.87
C VAL A 580 -27.57 -5.90 4.12
N GLY A 581 -28.14 -5.00 3.32
CA GLY A 581 -29.58 -4.76 3.25
C GLY A 581 -30.04 -4.53 1.81
N TYR A 582 -31.29 -4.90 1.51
CA TYR A 582 -31.86 -4.81 0.17
C TYR A 582 -33.09 -3.90 0.15
N THR A 583 -33.21 -3.11 -0.91
CA THR A 583 -34.37 -2.25 -1.18
C THR A 583 -34.91 -2.48 -2.59
N LEU A 584 -36.09 -1.95 -2.90
CA LEU A 584 -36.67 -2.03 -4.23
C LEU A 584 -35.83 -1.23 -5.25
N LEU A 585 -35.60 -1.83 -6.41
CA LEU A 585 -34.96 -1.23 -7.57
C LEU A 585 -35.85 -0.10 -8.12
N SER A 586 -35.61 1.11 -7.62
CA SER A 586 -36.26 2.32 -8.09
C SER A 586 -35.85 2.62 -9.53
N LYS A 587 -36.81 2.54 -10.45
CA LYS A 587 -36.57 2.73 -11.89
C LYS A 587 -36.74 4.21 -12.29
N ASN A 588 -35.85 4.69 -13.15
CA ASN A 588 -36.04 5.87 -13.99
C ASN A 588 -36.35 7.17 -13.22
N GLN A 589 -35.51 7.49 -12.23
CA GLN A 589 -35.64 8.71 -11.42
C GLN A 589 -34.76 9.85 -11.94
N ARG A 590 -35.19 11.10 -11.68
CA ARG A 590 -34.40 12.31 -11.91
C ARG A 590 -34.16 13.01 -10.58
N ILE A 591 -32.90 13.29 -10.26
CA ILE A 591 -32.49 14.02 -9.05
C ILE A 591 -31.95 15.38 -9.52
N ALA A 592 -32.73 16.43 -9.28
CA ALA A 592 -32.44 17.78 -9.75
C ALA A 592 -33.01 18.82 -8.78
N GLY A 593 -32.27 19.88 -8.54
CA GLY A 593 -32.75 21.10 -7.90
C GLY A 593 -33.14 22.20 -8.90
N ASN A 594 -33.50 23.37 -8.37
CA ASN A 594 -33.63 24.59 -9.17
C ASN A 594 -32.26 25.13 -9.63
N ASP A 595 -31.22 24.83 -8.86
CA ASP A 595 -29.81 25.04 -9.19
C ASP A 595 -28.95 23.90 -8.62
N ARG A 596 -27.64 23.98 -8.88
CA ARG A 596 -26.60 23.04 -8.42
C ARG A 596 -26.52 22.87 -6.89
N THR A 597 -26.82 23.91 -6.12
CA THR A 597 -26.83 23.91 -4.66
C THR A 597 -27.94 22.97 -4.21
N GLN A 598 -29.16 23.22 -4.72
CA GLN A 598 -30.32 22.38 -4.46
C GLN A 598 -30.15 20.97 -5.05
N THR A 599 -29.49 20.77 -6.20
CA THR A 599 -29.19 19.42 -6.71
C THR A 599 -28.29 18.65 -5.74
N SER A 600 -27.25 19.27 -5.18
CA SER A 600 -26.39 18.61 -4.18
C SER A 600 -27.15 18.22 -2.90
N ILE A 601 -28.09 19.06 -2.45
CA ILE A 601 -29.01 18.76 -1.35
C ILE A 601 -29.92 17.57 -1.71
N MET A 602 -30.50 17.53 -2.91
CA MET A 602 -31.39 16.43 -3.34
C MET A 602 -30.64 15.09 -3.48
N ILE A 603 -29.39 15.12 -3.94
CA ILE A 603 -28.49 13.94 -3.97
C ILE A 603 -28.19 13.46 -2.55
N SER A 604 -27.87 14.39 -1.64
CA SER A 604 -27.63 14.10 -0.23
C SER A 604 -28.87 13.50 0.48
N GLN A 605 -30.07 14.00 0.18
CA GLN A 605 -31.33 13.49 0.73
C GLN A 605 -31.70 12.11 0.19
N HIS A 606 -31.38 11.82 -1.08
CA HIS A 606 -31.58 10.50 -1.68
C HIS A 606 -30.62 9.45 -1.12
N GLN A 607 -29.32 9.76 -1.06
CA GLN A 607 -28.27 8.80 -0.72
C GLN A 607 -28.03 8.66 0.80
N PHE A 608 -28.12 9.77 1.54
CA PHE A 608 -27.84 9.85 2.98
C PHE A 608 -29.12 10.19 3.76
N SER A 609 -30.19 9.42 3.51
CA SER A 609 -31.50 9.58 4.15
C SER A 609 -31.43 9.54 5.68
N ASN A 610 -30.62 8.65 6.25
CA ASN A 610 -30.36 8.54 7.69
C ASN A 610 -29.20 9.43 8.21
N GLY A 611 -28.65 10.30 7.37
CA GLY A 611 -27.50 11.13 7.69
C GLY A 611 -26.15 10.40 7.64
N THR A 612 -25.11 11.06 8.16
CA THR A 612 -23.73 10.59 8.12
C THR A 612 -22.92 11.27 9.23
N ASP A 613 -21.74 10.73 9.52
CA ASP A 613 -20.80 11.27 10.50
C ASP A 613 -19.91 12.40 9.94
N THR A 614 -19.74 12.50 8.62
CA THR A 614 -18.90 13.51 7.95
C THR A 614 -19.65 14.16 6.79
N VAL A 615 -19.51 15.48 6.62
CA VAL A 615 -19.97 16.20 5.41
C VAL A 615 -18.78 16.88 4.75
N ILE A 616 -18.72 16.84 3.42
CA ILE A 616 -17.78 17.65 2.65
C ILE A 616 -18.53 18.86 2.07
N LEU A 617 -17.95 20.04 2.23
CA LEU A 617 -18.49 21.29 1.70
C LEU A 617 -17.49 21.87 0.69
N ALA A 618 -17.96 22.15 -0.53
CA ALA A 618 -17.16 22.73 -1.60
C ALA A 618 -17.87 23.94 -2.23
N ARG A 619 -17.10 24.80 -2.92
CA ARG A 619 -17.67 26.00 -3.56
C ARG A 619 -18.52 25.64 -4.78
N SER A 620 -19.55 26.42 -5.05
CA SER A 620 -20.54 26.16 -6.11
C SER A 620 -20.21 26.81 -7.45
N ASP A 621 -19.10 27.53 -7.58
CA ASP A 621 -18.80 28.44 -8.70
C ASP A 621 -17.49 28.16 -9.45
N ASP A 622 -16.55 27.44 -8.85
CA ASP A 622 -15.31 26.93 -9.47
C ASP A 622 -15.01 25.55 -8.87
N TYR A 623 -14.85 24.53 -9.71
CA TYR A 623 -15.18 23.15 -9.30
C TYR A 623 -13.98 22.23 -9.03
N SER A 624 -12.74 22.71 -9.21
CA SER A 624 -11.52 21.90 -9.04
C SER A 624 -11.51 21.12 -7.72
N ASP A 625 -11.88 21.81 -6.64
CA ASP A 625 -11.78 21.31 -5.27
C ASP A 625 -12.88 20.27 -4.99
N ALA A 626 -14.06 20.42 -5.60
CA ALA A 626 -15.16 19.47 -5.50
C ALA A 626 -14.87 18.16 -6.25
N LEU A 627 -14.16 18.25 -7.38
CA LEU A 627 -13.79 17.10 -8.23
C LEU A 627 -12.77 16.21 -7.54
N THR A 628 -11.66 16.80 -7.09
CA THR A 628 -10.59 16.07 -6.41
C THR A 628 -11.05 15.55 -5.04
N GLY A 629 -12.08 16.17 -4.46
CA GLY A 629 -12.76 15.70 -3.25
C GLY A 629 -13.58 14.40 -3.38
N VAL A 630 -13.93 13.93 -4.59
CA VAL A 630 -14.82 12.75 -4.75
C VAL A 630 -14.26 11.46 -4.13
N PRO A 631 -12.98 11.08 -4.32
CA PRO A 631 -12.37 9.93 -3.63
C PRO A 631 -12.34 10.09 -2.10
N LEU A 632 -12.08 11.31 -1.60
CA LEU A 632 -12.05 11.58 -0.16
C LEU A 632 -13.45 11.46 0.46
N ALA A 633 -14.47 12.01 -0.21
CA ALA A 633 -15.86 11.91 0.18
C ALA A 633 -16.33 10.45 0.27
N TYR A 634 -15.92 9.60 -0.67
CA TYR A 634 -16.17 8.16 -0.64
C TYR A 634 -15.44 7.48 0.54
N LYS A 635 -14.14 7.74 0.73
CA LYS A 635 -13.33 7.21 1.86
C LYS A 635 -13.96 7.52 3.23
N VAL A 636 -14.52 8.72 3.41
CA VAL A 636 -15.12 9.16 4.70
C VAL A 636 -16.66 9.06 4.73
N HIS A 637 -17.25 8.35 3.77
CA HIS A 637 -18.69 8.08 3.67
C HIS A 637 -19.60 9.33 3.73
N ALA A 638 -19.21 10.38 3.01
CA ALA A 638 -19.81 11.72 3.08
C ALA A 638 -20.43 12.20 1.75
N PRO A 639 -21.53 12.98 1.77
CA PRO A 639 -21.95 13.77 0.62
C PRO A 639 -21.02 14.97 0.42
N ILE A 640 -20.90 15.41 -0.84
CA ILE A 640 -20.37 16.73 -1.19
C ILE A 640 -21.57 17.68 -1.36
N LEU A 641 -21.71 18.63 -0.45
CA LEU A 641 -22.64 19.75 -0.58
C LEU A 641 -21.93 20.93 -1.25
N LEU A 642 -22.66 21.66 -2.09
CA LEU A 642 -22.16 22.87 -2.75
C LEU A 642 -22.67 24.13 -2.04
N THR A 643 -21.86 25.19 -2.00
CA THR A 643 -22.24 26.50 -1.45
C THR A 643 -21.60 27.66 -2.23
N PRO A 644 -22.24 28.83 -2.37
CA PRO A 644 -21.57 30.04 -2.82
C PRO A 644 -20.36 30.37 -1.94
N SER A 645 -19.27 30.83 -2.55
CA SER A 645 -17.98 31.10 -1.90
C SER A 645 -18.02 32.11 -0.75
N SER A 646 -19.00 33.03 -0.75
CA SER A 646 -19.07 34.16 0.19
C SER A 646 -19.88 33.93 1.47
N ARG A 647 -20.89 33.04 1.45
CA ARG A 647 -21.85 32.82 2.55
C ARG A 647 -22.44 31.41 2.50
N LEU A 648 -22.84 30.86 3.64
CA LEU A 648 -23.58 29.60 3.69
C LEU A 648 -25.10 29.85 3.53
N PRO A 649 -25.77 29.23 2.54
CA PRO A 649 -27.22 29.28 2.40
C PRO A 649 -27.98 28.55 3.52
N VAL A 650 -29.21 28.98 3.80
CA VAL A 650 -30.03 28.44 4.90
C VAL A 650 -30.49 27.01 4.62
N ASP A 651 -30.79 26.69 3.37
CA ASP A 651 -31.09 25.36 2.85
C ASP A 651 -29.89 24.40 2.98
N VAL A 652 -28.67 24.83 2.62
CA VAL A 652 -27.44 24.04 2.82
C VAL A 652 -27.18 23.80 4.32
N PHE A 653 -27.32 24.84 5.16
CA PHE A 653 -27.20 24.67 6.61
C PHE A 653 -28.29 23.73 7.18
N THR A 654 -29.53 23.81 6.69
CA THR A 654 -30.62 22.91 7.09
C THR A 654 -30.32 21.46 6.71
N GLU A 655 -29.74 21.22 5.54
CA GLU A 655 -29.30 19.89 5.11
C GLU A 655 -28.14 19.36 5.97
N ILE A 656 -27.16 20.20 6.32
CA ILE A 656 -26.10 19.85 7.28
C ILE A 656 -26.70 19.44 8.64
N GLN A 657 -27.68 20.19 9.15
CA GLN A 657 -28.39 19.84 10.40
C GLN A 657 -29.19 18.53 10.27
N ARG A 658 -29.81 18.25 9.12
CA ARG A 658 -30.51 16.98 8.84
C ARG A 658 -29.55 15.78 8.84
N LEU A 659 -28.37 15.94 8.23
CA LEU A 659 -27.33 14.91 8.20
C LEU A 659 -26.77 14.64 9.61
N ALA A 660 -26.68 15.69 10.43
CA ALA A 660 -26.16 15.70 11.79
C ALA A 660 -24.74 15.09 11.92
N PRO A 661 -23.75 15.63 11.18
CA PRO A 661 -22.38 15.13 11.19
C PRO A 661 -21.63 15.48 12.47
N LYS A 662 -20.56 14.71 12.75
CA LYS A 662 -19.54 14.99 13.75
C LYS A 662 -18.48 15.95 13.18
N LYS A 663 -18.12 15.80 11.89
CA LYS A 663 -17.07 16.54 11.18
C LYS A 663 -17.59 17.19 9.89
N ILE A 664 -17.12 18.40 9.58
CA ILE A 664 -17.28 19.03 8.27
C ILE A 664 -15.89 19.32 7.69
N ILE A 665 -15.65 18.89 6.46
CA ILE A 665 -14.41 19.16 5.71
C ILE A 665 -14.71 20.25 4.68
N LEU A 666 -14.03 21.38 4.79
CA LEU A 666 -14.09 22.52 3.87
C LEU A 666 -13.03 22.32 2.78
N LEU A 667 -13.43 22.20 1.52
CA LEU A 667 -12.50 22.10 0.40
C LEU A 667 -12.23 23.47 -0.21
N GLY A 668 -10.95 23.74 -0.45
CA GLY A 668 -10.45 25.01 -0.97
C GLY A 668 -10.10 26.06 0.09
N GLY A 669 -9.20 26.97 -0.28
CA GLY A 669 -8.71 28.03 0.60
C GLY A 669 -9.78 29.07 0.99
N THR A 670 -9.38 30.11 1.71
CA THR A 670 -10.31 31.15 2.20
C THR A 670 -10.94 32.01 1.09
N VAL A 671 -10.42 31.94 -0.14
CA VAL A 671 -11.01 32.52 -1.36
C VAL A 671 -12.10 31.60 -1.95
N ALA A 672 -11.96 30.29 -1.82
CA ALA A 672 -12.93 29.31 -2.27
C ALA A 672 -14.15 29.24 -1.34
N LEU A 673 -13.91 29.17 -0.02
CA LEU A 673 -14.93 29.19 1.03
C LEU A 673 -14.54 30.19 2.11
N SER A 674 -15.30 31.30 2.21
CA SER A 674 -14.95 32.44 3.06
C SER A 674 -14.84 32.08 4.56
N PRO A 675 -14.06 32.83 5.35
CA PRO A 675 -14.07 32.70 6.81
C PRO A 675 -15.45 32.91 7.45
N THR A 676 -16.38 33.59 6.77
CA THR A 676 -17.76 33.73 7.23
C THR A 676 -18.51 32.40 7.21
N ILE A 677 -18.29 31.55 6.20
CA ILE A 677 -18.87 30.19 6.14
C ILE A 677 -18.36 29.35 7.31
N GLU A 678 -17.06 29.46 7.60
CA GLU A 678 -16.41 28.77 8.72
C GLU A 678 -17.00 29.23 10.06
N GLN A 679 -17.14 30.54 10.27
CA GLN A 679 -17.78 31.15 11.45
C GLN A 679 -19.26 30.77 11.60
N GLN A 680 -20.00 30.56 10.50
CA GLN A 680 -21.40 30.10 10.53
C GLN A 680 -21.55 28.63 10.98
N LEU A 681 -20.49 27.81 10.87
CA LEU A 681 -20.47 26.40 11.26
C LEU A 681 -19.73 26.16 12.60
N GLN A 682 -18.84 27.05 12.98
CA GLN A 682 -17.99 26.95 14.17
C GLN A 682 -18.82 26.89 15.45
N GLY A 683 -18.39 26.05 16.40
CA GLY A 683 -19.09 25.81 17.67
C GLY A 683 -20.28 24.84 17.59
N SER A 684 -20.77 24.53 16.38
CA SER A 684 -21.75 23.44 16.18
C SER A 684 -21.12 22.12 15.73
N PHE A 685 -20.01 22.19 14.99
CA PHE A 685 -19.35 21.03 14.36
C PHE A 685 -17.83 21.06 14.53
N SER A 686 -17.17 19.90 14.42
CA SER A 686 -15.71 19.84 14.20
C SER A 686 -15.41 20.23 12.76
N LEU A 687 -14.53 21.21 12.55
CA LEU A 687 -14.18 21.71 11.22
C LEU A 687 -12.74 21.35 10.86
N GLU A 688 -12.53 20.95 9.62
CA GLU A 688 -11.23 20.78 8.97
C GLU A 688 -11.26 21.52 7.63
N ARG A 689 -10.13 22.08 7.20
CA ARG A 689 -10.00 22.73 5.89
C ARG A 689 -8.85 22.12 5.11
N LEU A 690 -9.14 21.63 3.91
CA LEU A 690 -8.17 21.12 2.95
C LEU A 690 -8.18 22.06 1.75
N GLY A 691 -7.29 23.04 1.76
CA GLY A 691 -7.35 24.17 0.84
C GLY A 691 -6.11 25.04 0.86
N GLY A 692 -5.42 25.07 -0.27
CA GLY A 692 -4.23 25.89 -0.50
C GLY A 692 -4.54 27.27 -1.06
N VAL A 693 -3.47 27.96 -1.48
CA VAL A 693 -3.51 29.16 -2.31
C VAL A 693 -3.88 28.82 -3.76
N THR A 694 -3.42 27.66 -4.26
CA THR A 694 -3.73 27.18 -5.61
C THR A 694 -4.71 26.00 -5.59
N ARG A 695 -5.30 25.70 -6.76
CA ARG A 695 -6.06 24.46 -6.98
C ARG A 695 -5.18 23.22 -6.92
N TYR A 696 -3.92 23.33 -7.35
CA TYR A 696 -2.93 22.24 -7.35
C TYR A 696 -2.52 21.87 -5.92
N GLU A 697 -2.25 22.86 -5.08
CA GLU A 697 -2.02 22.70 -3.64
C GLU A 697 -3.27 22.14 -2.93
N THR A 698 -4.47 22.60 -3.29
CA THR A 698 -5.73 22.04 -2.74
C THR A 698 -5.91 20.57 -3.12
N ALA A 699 -5.65 20.19 -4.36
CA ALA A 699 -5.67 18.80 -4.81
C ALA A 699 -4.60 17.94 -4.08
N ALA A 700 -3.40 18.48 -3.87
CA ALA A 700 -2.34 17.83 -3.12
C ALA A 700 -2.73 17.59 -1.65
N LEU A 701 -3.35 18.57 -0.98
CA LEU A 701 -3.86 18.42 0.39
C LEU A 701 -4.99 17.40 0.49
N ILE A 702 -5.90 17.36 -0.48
CA ILE A 702 -6.97 16.35 -0.55
C ILE A 702 -6.40 14.95 -0.79
N ALA A 703 -5.41 14.82 -1.67
CA ALA A 703 -4.70 13.55 -1.90
C ALA A 703 -3.92 13.10 -0.66
N SER A 704 -3.29 14.01 0.08
CA SER A 704 -2.63 13.74 1.36
C SER A 704 -3.61 13.23 2.42
N ALA A 705 -4.81 13.83 2.53
CA ALA A 705 -5.87 13.36 3.42
C ALA A 705 -6.49 12.02 2.98
N LEU A 706 -6.53 11.76 1.67
CA LEU A 706 -6.87 10.45 1.12
C LEU A 706 -5.80 9.41 1.48
N GLY A 707 -4.53 9.81 1.53
CA GLY A 707 -3.40 9.02 2.04
C GLY A 707 -3.17 7.72 1.28
N THR A 708 -3.65 7.63 0.04
CA THR A 708 -3.52 6.43 -0.78
C THR A 708 -2.23 6.45 -1.57
N ILE A 709 -1.44 5.38 -1.43
CA ILE A 709 -0.09 5.28 -1.97
C ILE A 709 -0.01 4.48 -3.27
N GLY A 710 0.92 4.84 -4.15
CA GLY A 710 1.29 4.05 -5.34
C GLY A 710 0.42 4.26 -6.60
N GLN A 711 -0.83 4.70 -6.49
CA GLN A 711 -1.70 4.91 -7.67
C GLN A 711 -2.37 6.27 -7.62
N ALA A 712 -2.37 7.03 -8.72
CA ALA A 712 -3.10 8.29 -8.84
C ALA A 712 -3.68 8.50 -10.24
N ILE A 713 -4.69 9.36 -10.33
CA ILE A 713 -5.26 9.84 -11.59
C ILE A 713 -4.78 11.26 -11.85
N ILE A 714 -4.34 11.54 -13.08
CA ILE A 714 -3.88 12.87 -13.51
C ILE A 714 -4.85 13.39 -14.58
N VAL A 715 -5.42 14.58 -14.36
CA VAL A 715 -6.37 15.23 -15.28
C VAL A 715 -6.09 16.72 -15.41
N ASN A 716 -6.70 17.39 -16.39
CA ASN A 716 -6.47 18.82 -16.61
C ASN A 716 -7.17 19.69 -15.55
N GLY A 717 -6.42 20.64 -14.97
CA GLY A 717 -6.89 21.56 -13.93
C GLY A 717 -7.78 22.71 -14.40
N ASN A 718 -8.07 22.82 -15.70
CA ASN A 718 -8.86 23.91 -16.31
C ASN A 718 -10.02 23.40 -17.19
N ASN A 719 -9.97 22.16 -17.68
CA ASN A 719 -11.02 21.50 -18.46
C ASN A 719 -11.38 20.15 -17.83
N PHE A 720 -12.57 20.08 -17.24
CA PHE A 720 -12.93 19.03 -16.26
C PHE A 720 -13.80 17.84 -16.72
N PRO A 721 -14.27 17.65 -17.97
CA PRO A 721 -15.21 16.57 -18.25
C PRO A 721 -14.56 15.18 -18.14
N ASP A 722 -13.27 15.07 -18.47
CA ASP A 722 -12.49 13.84 -18.27
C ASP A 722 -12.32 13.54 -16.76
N ALA A 723 -12.11 14.58 -15.95
CA ALA A 723 -12.04 14.48 -14.48
C ALA A 723 -13.36 13.99 -13.85
N ILE A 724 -14.51 14.48 -14.35
CA ILE A 724 -15.84 14.06 -13.88
C ILE A 724 -16.11 12.59 -14.22
N SER A 725 -15.78 12.21 -15.45
CA SER A 725 -16.01 10.85 -15.97
C SER A 725 -15.22 9.79 -15.18
N ILE A 726 -14.03 10.15 -14.70
CA ILE A 726 -13.16 9.24 -13.94
C ILE A 726 -13.34 9.33 -12.41
N ALA A 727 -13.98 10.38 -11.88
CA ALA A 727 -14.02 10.63 -10.44
C ALA A 727 -14.71 9.53 -9.61
N SER A 728 -15.78 8.92 -10.13
CA SER A 728 -16.45 7.78 -9.49
C SER A 728 -15.57 6.53 -9.44
N THR A 729 -14.77 6.32 -10.49
CA THR A 729 -13.79 5.21 -10.57
C THR A 729 -12.62 5.45 -9.63
N ALA A 730 -12.10 6.69 -9.60
CA ALA A 730 -11.06 7.12 -8.66
C ALA A 730 -11.46 6.78 -7.21
N ALA A 731 -12.69 7.14 -6.82
CA ALA A 731 -13.27 6.79 -5.54
C ALA A 731 -13.35 5.28 -5.29
N GLN A 732 -13.92 4.50 -6.21
CA GLN A 732 -14.06 3.04 -6.08
C GLN A 732 -12.73 2.30 -5.87
N HIS A 733 -11.64 2.83 -6.43
CA HIS A 733 -10.28 2.29 -6.30
C HIS A 733 -9.43 3.01 -5.24
N GLY A 734 -9.95 4.05 -4.58
CA GLY A 734 -9.22 4.85 -3.60
C GLY A 734 -8.15 5.79 -4.17
N MET A 735 -8.04 5.93 -5.49
CA MET A 735 -7.03 6.75 -6.15
C MET A 735 -7.30 8.26 -5.93
N PRO A 736 -6.32 9.08 -5.55
CA PRO A 736 -6.42 10.53 -5.57
C PRO A 736 -6.48 11.03 -7.01
N ILE A 737 -7.21 12.12 -7.21
CA ILE A 737 -7.25 12.86 -8.47
C ILE A 737 -6.34 14.08 -8.29
N LEU A 738 -5.25 14.12 -9.04
CA LEU A 738 -4.32 15.23 -9.13
C LEU A 738 -4.57 15.98 -10.44
N ILE A 739 -4.22 17.28 -10.47
CA ILE A 739 -4.53 18.16 -11.59
C ILE A 739 -3.31 18.90 -12.12
N THR A 740 -3.17 18.95 -13.44
CA THR A 740 -2.06 19.58 -14.16
C THR A 740 -2.55 20.64 -15.14
N ASP A 741 -1.68 21.59 -15.50
CA ASP A 741 -1.89 22.41 -16.70
C ASP A 741 -1.65 21.57 -17.97
N THR A 742 -2.18 22.02 -19.12
CA THR A 742 -2.12 21.24 -20.38
C THR A 742 -0.70 20.91 -20.83
N LYS A 743 0.28 21.77 -20.53
CA LYS A 743 1.69 21.66 -20.99
C LYS A 743 2.73 21.78 -19.88
N THR A 744 2.32 21.99 -18.63
CA THR A 744 3.20 22.30 -17.50
C THR A 744 2.74 21.50 -16.29
N MET A 745 3.66 20.80 -15.63
CA MET A 745 3.38 20.15 -14.35
C MET A 745 3.50 21.20 -13.23
N PRO A 746 2.47 21.38 -12.37
CA PRO A 746 2.60 22.21 -11.17
C PRO A 746 3.58 21.56 -10.17
N GLU A 747 4.37 22.38 -9.48
CA GLU A 747 5.34 21.92 -8.48
C GLU A 747 4.65 21.18 -7.34
N GLU A 748 3.46 21.61 -6.94
CA GLU A 748 2.64 20.95 -5.91
C GLU A 748 2.18 19.56 -6.35
N THR A 749 2.01 19.35 -7.67
CA THR A 749 1.56 18.08 -8.25
C THR A 749 2.70 17.08 -8.37
N ASP A 750 3.88 17.51 -8.85
CA ASP A 750 5.09 16.68 -8.84
C ASP A 750 5.51 16.32 -7.40
N THR A 751 5.37 17.28 -6.47
CA THR A 751 5.66 17.07 -5.04
C THR A 751 4.74 16.01 -4.41
N ILE A 752 3.43 16.09 -4.62
CA ILE A 752 2.51 15.10 -4.02
C ILE A 752 2.56 13.73 -4.70
N ILE A 753 2.93 13.66 -5.99
CA ILE A 753 3.25 12.38 -6.68
C ILE A 753 4.39 11.65 -5.94
N ARG A 754 5.43 12.36 -5.51
CA ARG A 754 6.53 11.81 -4.71
C ARG A 754 6.07 11.45 -3.29
N GLN A 755 5.42 12.37 -2.59
CA GLN A 755 4.95 12.18 -1.20
C GLN A 755 3.88 11.09 -1.04
N LEU A 756 3.18 10.70 -2.11
CA LEU A 756 2.23 9.57 -2.14
C LEU A 756 2.76 8.36 -2.91
N LEU A 757 4.08 8.31 -3.16
CA LEU A 757 4.79 7.12 -3.61
C LEU A 757 4.36 6.63 -5.01
N ILE A 758 3.75 7.50 -5.80
CA ILE A 758 2.93 7.09 -6.94
C ILE A 758 3.81 6.33 -7.95
N SER A 759 3.50 5.05 -8.12
CA SER A 759 4.22 4.11 -9.00
C SER A 759 3.54 3.96 -10.35
N GLU A 760 2.23 4.19 -10.41
CA GLU A 760 1.39 4.04 -11.60
C GLU A 760 0.43 5.25 -11.69
N THR A 761 0.21 5.74 -12.91
CA THR A 761 -0.70 6.87 -13.13
C THR A 761 -1.69 6.63 -14.27
N ILE A 762 -2.90 7.14 -14.11
CA ILE A 762 -3.92 7.11 -15.16
C ILE A 762 -4.18 8.54 -15.62
N VAL A 763 -3.84 8.82 -16.88
CA VAL A 763 -4.02 10.15 -17.49
C VAL A 763 -5.37 10.19 -18.19
N GLY A 764 -6.30 10.97 -17.64
CA GLY A 764 -7.61 11.21 -18.24
C GLY A 764 -7.57 12.32 -19.29
N GLY A 765 -7.94 12.00 -20.52
CA GLY A 765 -7.99 12.94 -21.65
C GLY A 765 -6.84 12.77 -22.66
N GLY A 766 -7.08 13.23 -23.89
CA GLY A 766 -6.13 13.16 -25.00
C GLY A 766 -4.96 14.14 -24.86
N GLU A 767 -4.01 14.09 -25.81
CA GLU A 767 -2.82 14.96 -25.79
C GLU A 767 -3.16 16.46 -25.76
N ALA A 768 -4.23 16.88 -26.43
CA ALA A 768 -4.71 18.26 -26.42
C ALA A 768 -5.20 18.75 -25.02
N VAL A 769 -5.43 17.82 -24.08
CA VAL A 769 -5.91 18.08 -22.71
C VAL A 769 -4.77 17.91 -21.70
N VAL A 770 -3.95 16.86 -21.84
CA VAL A 770 -2.69 16.66 -21.09
C VAL A 770 -1.60 16.25 -22.08
N ALA A 771 -0.67 17.15 -22.37
CA ALA A 771 0.34 16.98 -23.42
C ALA A 771 1.25 15.77 -23.20
N GLN A 772 1.83 15.25 -24.29
CA GLN A 772 2.66 14.05 -24.22
C GLN A 772 3.96 14.27 -23.44
N THR A 773 4.45 15.50 -23.34
CA THR A 773 5.56 15.87 -22.43
C THR A 773 5.21 15.62 -20.96
N ILE A 774 3.97 15.93 -20.55
CA ILE A 774 3.49 15.67 -19.18
C ILE A 774 3.27 14.18 -18.98
N TYR A 775 2.66 13.50 -19.95
CA TYR A 775 2.52 12.05 -19.94
C TYR A 775 3.85 11.32 -19.72
N ASN A 776 4.88 11.64 -20.51
CA ASN A 776 6.18 11.00 -20.45
C ASN A 776 6.96 11.32 -19.15
N SER A 777 6.56 12.33 -18.38
CA SER A 777 7.16 12.65 -17.07
C SER A 777 6.53 11.91 -15.88
N LEU A 778 5.42 11.19 -16.09
CA LEU A 778 4.67 10.55 -15.01
C LEU A 778 5.13 9.10 -14.74
N PRO A 779 4.99 8.60 -13.49
CA PRO A 779 5.25 7.19 -13.17
C PRO A 779 4.27 6.23 -13.87
N ASN A 780 4.82 5.20 -14.53
CA ASN A 780 4.12 4.15 -15.31
C ASN A 780 2.72 4.57 -15.84
N PRO A 781 2.65 5.51 -16.80
CA PRO A 781 1.42 6.16 -17.18
C PRO A 781 0.57 5.35 -18.17
N THR A 782 -0.75 5.36 -17.98
CA THR A 782 -1.76 4.80 -18.89
C THR A 782 -2.75 5.89 -19.31
N ARG A 783 -2.93 6.14 -20.61
CA ARG A 783 -3.89 7.15 -21.11
C ARG A 783 -5.29 6.57 -21.34
N LEU A 784 -6.31 7.22 -20.81
CA LEU A 784 -7.72 6.96 -21.14
C LEU A 784 -8.29 8.19 -21.83
N PHE A 785 -8.60 8.06 -23.12
CA PHE A 785 -8.99 9.20 -23.97
C PHE A 785 -9.90 8.79 -25.14
N GLY A 786 -10.55 9.79 -25.73
CA GLY A 786 -11.32 9.69 -26.96
C GLY A 786 -11.13 10.89 -27.88
N ASN A 787 -11.94 10.99 -28.94
CA ASN A 787 -11.92 12.15 -29.84
C ASN A 787 -12.53 13.41 -29.18
N ASP A 788 -13.48 13.20 -28.27
CA ASP A 788 -14.09 14.23 -27.43
C ASP A 788 -14.34 13.70 -26.00
N ARG A 789 -15.02 14.51 -25.18
CA ARG A 789 -15.34 14.17 -23.78
C ARG A 789 -16.24 12.94 -23.62
N TYR A 790 -17.09 12.66 -24.60
CA TYR A 790 -18.05 11.57 -24.59
C TYR A 790 -17.34 10.26 -24.99
N ASP A 791 -16.44 10.31 -25.98
CA ASP A 791 -15.54 9.20 -26.28
C ASP A 791 -14.53 8.93 -25.13
N THR A 792 -13.99 9.95 -24.43
CA THR A 792 -13.16 9.73 -23.23
C THR A 792 -13.95 9.05 -22.11
N ALA A 793 -15.18 9.51 -21.84
CA ALA A 793 -16.06 8.85 -20.87
C ALA A 793 -16.29 7.38 -21.25
N VAL A 794 -16.54 7.09 -22.53
CA VAL A 794 -16.65 5.72 -23.05
C VAL A 794 -15.35 4.91 -22.90
N ALA A 795 -14.17 5.51 -23.07
CA ALA A 795 -12.89 4.85 -22.83
C ALA A 795 -12.72 4.45 -21.35
N ILE A 796 -13.05 5.37 -20.42
CA ILE A 796 -13.05 5.11 -18.97
C ILE A 796 -14.04 4.01 -18.61
N LEU A 797 -15.27 4.05 -19.14
CA LEU A 797 -16.33 3.06 -18.90
C LEU A 797 -16.04 1.69 -19.54
N LYS A 798 -15.12 1.61 -20.51
CA LYS A 798 -14.60 0.34 -21.07
C LYS A 798 -13.46 -0.23 -20.22
N ALA A 799 -12.58 0.62 -19.70
CA ALA A 799 -11.52 0.22 -18.77
C ALA A 799 -12.10 -0.19 -17.39
N TYR A 800 -13.17 0.45 -16.95
CA TYR A 800 -13.84 0.21 -15.67
C TYR A 800 -15.36 0.03 -15.86
N PRO A 801 -15.81 -1.17 -16.30
CA PRO A 801 -17.22 -1.44 -16.54
C PRO A 801 -18.08 -1.37 -15.26
N PRO A 802 -19.27 -0.73 -15.29
CA PRO A 802 -20.12 -0.57 -14.11
C PRO A 802 -20.74 -1.90 -13.66
N GLN A 803 -20.44 -2.29 -12.43
CA GLN A 803 -20.96 -3.52 -11.80
C GLN A 803 -22.38 -3.32 -11.23
N GLY A 804 -22.69 -2.11 -10.78
CA GLY A 804 -23.99 -1.71 -10.27
C GLY A 804 -25.15 -1.91 -11.25
N SER A 805 -26.33 -2.19 -10.72
CA SER A 805 -27.59 -2.27 -11.48
C SER A 805 -28.23 -0.90 -11.74
N LEU A 806 -27.69 0.15 -11.12
CA LEU A 806 -28.01 1.55 -11.40
C LEU A 806 -26.94 2.16 -12.31
N LEU A 807 -27.36 3.03 -13.23
CA LEU A 807 -26.52 3.92 -14.03
C LEU A 807 -26.87 5.36 -13.69
N PHE A 808 -25.87 6.19 -13.38
CA PHE A 808 -26.07 7.63 -13.19
C PHE A 808 -25.63 8.38 -14.42
N ILE A 809 -26.49 9.28 -14.90
CA ILE A 809 -26.32 10.02 -16.15
C ILE A 809 -26.39 11.53 -15.89
N ALA A 810 -25.44 12.28 -16.42
CA ALA A 810 -25.39 13.74 -16.36
C ALA A 810 -25.04 14.33 -17.74
N THR A 811 -25.24 15.65 -17.91
CA THR A 811 -24.82 16.34 -19.14
C THR A 811 -23.30 16.53 -19.18
N GLY A 812 -22.68 16.35 -20.35
CA GLY A 812 -21.27 16.64 -20.54
C GLY A 812 -20.94 18.11 -20.79
N ASP A 813 -21.93 18.96 -21.10
CA ASP A 813 -21.68 20.34 -21.57
C ASP A 813 -21.53 21.36 -20.44
N ASN A 814 -22.45 21.36 -19.48
CA ASN A 814 -22.43 22.22 -18.29
C ASN A 814 -22.85 21.40 -17.07
N PHE A 815 -21.86 20.97 -16.29
CA PHE A 815 -21.92 19.77 -15.46
C PHE A 815 -21.99 19.97 -13.93
N PRO A 816 -22.48 21.08 -13.33
CA PRO A 816 -22.41 21.27 -11.89
C PRO A 816 -23.30 20.29 -11.12
N ASP A 817 -24.35 19.76 -11.75
CA ASP A 817 -25.19 18.67 -11.24
C ASP A 817 -24.46 17.30 -11.20
N ALA A 818 -23.37 17.14 -11.95
CA ALA A 818 -22.58 15.92 -12.00
C ALA A 818 -21.61 15.76 -10.81
N LEU A 819 -21.17 16.89 -10.23
CA LEU A 819 -20.06 16.95 -9.27
C LEU A 819 -20.34 16.15 -7.98
N SER A 820 -21.47 16.42 -7.34
CA SER A 820 -21.95 15.66 -6.19
C SER A 820 -22.48 14.27 -6.58
N GLY A 821 -22.78 14.06 -7.87
CA GLY A 821 -23.13 12.78 -8.47
C GLY A 821 -22.00 11.74 -8.48
N GLY A 822 -20.74 12.17 -8.44
CA GLY A 822 -19.58 11.25 -8.47
C GLY A 822 -19.53 10.29 -7.28
N VAL A 823 -19.88 10.75 -6.07
CA VAL A 823 -19.83 9.94 -4.84
C VAL A 823 -20.96 8.90 -4.81
N ILE A 824 -22.17 9.28 -5.21
CA ILE A 824 -23.31 8.34 -5.28
C ILE A 824 -23.09 7.30 -6.39
N ALA A 825 -22.50 7.66 -7.54
CA ALA A 825 -22.08 6.70 -8.56
C ALA A 825 -21.01 5.73 -8.01
N ALA A 826 -20.01 6.25 -7.28
CA ALA A 826 -18.98 5.43 -6.62
C ALA A 826 -19.58 4.38 -5.68
N ILE A 827 -20.46 4.81 -4.75
CA ILE A 827 -21.16 3.94 -3.80
C ILE A 827 -22.01 2.88 -4.53
N ASN A 828 -22.70 3.26 -5.61
CA ASN A 828 -23.53 2.34 -6.41
C ASN A 828 -22.73 1.50 -7.43
N GLN A 829 -21.40 1.40 -7.28
CA GLN A 829 -20.52 0.51 -8.05
C GLN A 829 -20.63 0.71 -9.58
N THR A 830 -20.82 1.97 -10.01
CA THR A 830 -20.93 2.39 -11.42
C THR A 830 -20.06 3.61 -11.69
N GLY A 831 -19.70 3.82 -12.96
CA GLY A 831 -19.22 5.11 -13.44
C GLY A 831 -20.35 6.15 -13.50
N LEU A 832 -20.00 7.43 -13.52
CA LEU A 832 -20.90 8.52 -13.89
C LEU A 832 -20.83 8.76 -15.40
N VAL A 833 -21.93 8.53 -16.09
CA VAL A 833 -22.01 8.62 -17.56
C VAL A 833 -22.34 10.06 -17.96
N LEU A 834 -21.42 10.74 -18.63
CA LEU A 834 -21.73 11.97 -19.36
C LEU A 834 -22.47 11.62 -20.65
N VAL A 835 -23.48 12.41 -21.03
CA VAL A 835 -24.16 12.30 -22.34
C VAL A 835 -24.42 13.67 -22.98
N PRO A 836 -24.48 13.77 -24.32
CA PRO A 836 -24.83 15.00 -24.99
C PRO A 836 -26.32 15.36 -24.82
N PRO A 837 -26.69 16.64 -24.74
CA PRO A 837 -28.09 17.06 -24.60
C PRO A 837 -28.96 16.77 -25.83
N PHE A 838 -28.36 16.43 -26.97
CA PHE A 838 -29.04 16.08 -28.23
C PHE A 838 -29.21 14.57 -28.45
N GLY A 839 -28.69 13.71 -27.56
CA GLY A 839 -28.77 12.25 -27.68
C GLY A 839 -27.39 11.59 -27.61
N PRO A 840 -27.32 10.29 -27.25
CA PRO A 840 -26.05 9.59 -27.08
C PRO A 840 -25.29 9.38 -28.38
N THR A 841 -23.96 9.39 -28.29
CA THR A 841 -23.04 9.16 -29.41
C THR A 841 -23.04 7.69 -29.87
N LEU A 842 -22.51 7.41 -31.06
CA LEU A 842 -22.37 6.01 -31.53
C LEU A 842 -21.47 5.18 -30.60
N SER A 843 -20.46 5.80 -29.99
CA SER A 843 -19.58 5.19 -29.00
C SER A 843 -20.31 4.84 -27.71
N GLU A 844 -21.15 5.75 -27.19
CA GLU A 844 -22.00 5.52 -26.02
C GLU A 844 -23.03 4.42 -26.29
N ILE A 845 -23.71 4.48 -27.44
CA ILE A 845 -24.65 3.45 -27.90
C ILE A 845 -23.96 2.06 -27.98
N SER A 846 -22.69 2.00 -28.36
CA SER A 846 -21.93 0.73 -28.38
C SER A 846 -21.75 0.11 -27.00
N VAL A 847 -21.61 0.93 -25.96
CA VAL A 847 -21.44 0.50 -24.56
C VAL A 847 -22.79 0.20 -23.92
N PHE A 848 -23.81 1.05 -24.13
CA PHE A 848 -25.14 0.87 -23.53
C PHE A 848 -25.78 -0.46 -23.93
N LYS A 849 -25.56 -0.93 -25.17
CA LYS A 849 -25.98 -2.28 -25.64
C LYS A 849 -25.38 -3.46 -24.86
N THR A 850 -24.39 -3.24 -24.00
CA THR A 850 -23.82 -4.27 -23.11
C THR A 850 -24.45 -4.28 -21.71
N TRP A 851 -25.30 -3.31 -21.39
CA TRP A 851 -25.78 -3.02 -20.03
C TRP A 851 -27.26 -3.35 -19.83
N HIS A 852 -27.71 -4.44 -20.45
CA HIS A 852 -29.13 -4.75 -20.53
C HIS A 852 -29.81 -4.88 -19.17
N GLY A 853 -30.98 -4.23 -19.03
CA GLY A 853 -31.80 -4.26 -17.82
C GLY A 853 -31.31 -3.42 -16.63
N LYS A 854 -30.22 -2.64 -16.74
CA LYS A 854 -29.86 -1.64 -15.72
C LYS A 854 -30.92 -0.53 -15.66
N SER A 855 -31.03 0.16 -14.51
CA SER A 855 -31.97 1.28 -14.31
C SER A 855 -31.26 2.63 -14.27
N ILE A 856 -31.85 3.65 -14.87
CA ILE A 856 -31.23 4.98 -15.01
C ILE A 856 -31.66 5.93 -13.90
N TYR A 857 -30.66 6.67 -13.39
CA TYR A 857 -30.80 7.89 -12.61
C TYR A 857 -30.23 9.07 -13.41
N VAL A 858 -30.95 10.19 -13.42
CA VAL A 858 -30.57 11.38 -14.18
C VAL A 858 -30.28 12.54 -13.23
N PHE A 859 -29.08 13.11 -13.29
CA PHE A 859 -28.74 14.34 -12.58
C PHE A 859 -29.05 15.57 -13.44
N GLY A 860 -29.60 16.59 -12.78
CA GLY A 860 -29.91 17.87 -13.41
C GLY A 860 -31.28 17.93 -14.11
N GLY A 861 -31.71 19.16 -14.39
CA GLY A 861 -33.02 19.46 -14.95
C GLY A 861 -33.21 18.97 -16.39
N ILE A 862 -34.45 19.07 -16.89
CA ILE A 862 -34.80 18.69 -18.27
C ILE A 862 -34.02 19.51 -19.32
N VAL A 863 -33.54 20.71 -18.97
CA VAL A 863 -32.66 21.52 -19.83
C VAL A 863 -31.24 20.93 -19.93
N ALA A 864 -30.73 20.30 -18.88
CA ALA A 864 -29.41 19.70 -18.86
C ALA A 864 -29.39 18.34 -19.57
N VAL A 865 -30.33 17.46 -19.21
CA VAL A 865 -30.52 16.14 -19.85
C VAL A 865 -31.98 16.00 -20.29
N PRO A 866 -32.32 16.31 -21.55
CA PRO A 866 -33.69 16.29 -22.04
C PRO A 866 -34.35 14.92 -21.96
N GLN A 867 -35.66 14.90 -21.70
CA GLN A 867 -36.38 13.64 -21.45
C GLN A 867 -36.37 12.68 -22.66
N ALA A 868 -36.27 13.22 -23.88
CA ALA A 868 -36.08 12.42 -25.09
C ALA A 868 -34.74 11.65 -25.11
N VAL A 869 -33.65 12.26 -24.61
CA VAL A 869 -32.34 11.59 -24.47
C VAL A 869 -32.45 10.46 -23.46
N VAL A 870 -33.10 10.71 -22.32
CA VAL A 870 -33.35 9.69 -21.29
C VAL A 870 -34.14 8.51 -21.87
N GLN A 871 -35.22 8.79 -22.63
CA GLN A 871 -36.03 7.77 -23.31
C GLN A 871 -35.26 7.01 -24.40
N GLN A 872 -34.36 7.67 -25.14
CA GLN A 872 -33.52 7.02 -26.14
C GLN A 872 -32.56 6.02 -25.50
N ILE A 873 -31.94 6.37 -24.37
CA ILE A 873 -31.04 5.47 -23.62
C ILE A 873 -31.84 4.32 -22.99
N GLN A 874 -33.03 4.58 -22.44
CA GLN A 874 -33.98 3.56 -21.97
C GLN A 874 -34.49 2.62 -23.08
N GLY A 875 -34.36 2.99 -24.35
CA GLY A 875 -34.67 2.13 -25.50
C GLY A 875 -33.48 1.29 -25.99
N ILE A 876 -32.30 1.44 -25.38
CA ILE A 876 -31.06 0.73 -25.74
C ILE A 876 -30.67 -0.31 -24.68
N ILE A 877 -30.98 -0.06 -23.40
CA ILE A 877 -30.65 -0.93 -22.26
C ILE A 877 -31.83 -1.81 -21.84
#